data_AF-A0A2V8RD51-F1
#
_entry.id   AF-A0A2V8RD51-F1
#
_cell.length_a   1.000
_cell.length_b   1.000
_cell.length_c   1.000
_cell.angle_alpha   90.00
_cell.angle_beta   90.00
_cell.angle_gamma   90.00
#
_symmetry.space_group_name_H-M   'P 1'
#
loop_
_entity.id
_entity.type
_entity.pdbx_description
1 polymer ?
#
loop_
_entity_poly.entity_id
_entity_poly.type
_entity_poly.pdbx_seq_one_letter_code
_entity_poly.pdbx_strand_id
1 'polypeptide(L)'
;MKSAALLLIVIASLVAAPAPAASSAEDAPALPRALIPLDFSEAFNLPAGISPYYVVAVDLNKDGFLDLAASNTVSHDVTVYLNKGNGTYSDGVNYPTHGYTPYALAAGDLNGDGAADLVVGNMFSVNLSIFYNKGDGTFQDAVNIKGEPGPMFPVIADFNNDGRPDIAVCNIGHDDIAIYLNRGNGVFEHQSTYRCKCVVPYSLVAADFNGDGKMDLATGNIYSANVTVLLNKGDAVFAEPVSYPTDSLSQILYAADLNGDKLPDLIVGNGGSDTVSVLINKGDGTFNPAVNYPVKLPQGVVAADINGDGYPDIATANQSANTVSVLLNKGDGTFGKATDFPAYGLYPIAIVVADLNNDGRMDLVTANSGSNNISVMLNGIRVPRVERVSPSATAKVTLHGGNLLTSISVKWNTSVDERTLSAKTVLLYGSQSGVREARLSYRAETHTLDIQPQTPAAGDSSQASPAPRFLPGEQVKIIISDGVKSVEGLRMKTEYVSSFDVQPETGYGSFKAAGELRQPRPAHTAAAADLDHDGRVDLISLENGGEDVAIYFNGPQGLSSEPVRLATGGFDPCEAVVADLDQDGRLDIVVVNRLTSNLSVFYNEGNRNFSKPYLLPLKSQPVSVAVADFNNDGLLDLATASKIGKDVTLLFNRGARKFGAPAKMALDHVPARIASADLDGDGLEDILTLNANSDTITLFRNQGDGSFLNKAELNLLASGARTVIARDVNQDGLPDILTANFASGDIAVFLNSGDWSFRKPHYIAVGNHPTGATLADINGDGLPDLLTSTEESVVVLLNEGGGKFKKGPVIGLAQPEIPVAADFSGDGAIDLITGEANKGRFTLFINQGR
;
A
#
# COMPACT_ATOMS: atom_id res chain seq x y z
N MET A 1 -22.90 -22.24 -25.24
CA MET A 1 -22.66 -20.80 -25.01
C MET A 1 -23.89 -20.17 -24.39
N LYS A 2 -24.04 -20.32 -23.07
CA LYS A 2 -24.87 -19.51 -22.19
C LYS A 2 -24.12 -19.48 -20.86
N SER A 3 -23.73 -18.28 -20.43
CA SER A 3 -22.97 -18.01 -19.22
C SER A 3 -23.79 -18.41 -17.99
N ALA A 4 -23.26 -19.31 -17.17
CA ALA A 4 -23.74 -19.55 -15.81
C ALA A 4 -22.81 -18.75 -14.90
N ALA A 5 -23.32 -17.64 -14.35
CA ALA A 5 -22.69 -16.96 -13.23
C ALA A 5 -22.99 -17.80 -11.98
N LEU A 6 -21.96 -18.42 -11.41
CA LEU A 6 -22.02 -19.07 -10.12
C LEU A 6 -21.90 -17.95 -9.07
N LEU A 7 -23.03 -17.59 -8.45
CA LEU A 7 -23.09 -16.64 -7.34
C LEU A 7 -22.54 -17.36 -6.10
N LEU A 8 -21.37 -16.95 -5.62
CA LEU A 8 -20.78 -17.45 -4.37
C LEU A 8 -21.54 -16.76 -3.22
N ILE A 9 -22.46 -17.47 -2.58
CA ILE A 9 -23.21 -16.98 -1.42
C ILE A 9 -22.28 -17.08 -0.20
N VAL A 10 -21.88 -15.93 0.35
CA VAL A 10 -21.11 -15.84 1.60
C VAL A 10 -22.06 -16.18 2.75
N ILE A 11 -21.96 -17.42 3.22
CA ILE A 11 -22.42 -17.80 4.55
C ILE A 11 -21.48 -17.08 5.54
N ALA A 12 -21.90 -16.81 6.77
CA ALA A 12 -20.98 -16.61 7.91
C ALA A 12 -20.21 -17.92 8.25
N SER A 13 -19.72 -18.61 7.21
CA SER A 13 -18.86 -19.77 7.16
C SER A 13 -17.87 -19.45 6.05
N LEU A 14 -16.63 -19.13 6.44
CA LEU A 14 -15.54 -18.99 5.48
C LEU A 14 -15.41 -20.33 4.74
N VAL A 15 -15.86 -20.38 3.49
CA VAL A 15 -15.44 -21.41 2.55
C VAL A 15 -13.96 -21.13 2.28
N ALA A 16 -13.09 -22.03 2.74
CA ALA A 16 -11.74 -22.10 2.21
C ALA A 16 -11.81 -22.07 0.68
N ALA A 17 -11.14 -21.10 0.04
CA ALA A 17 -11.14 -20.97 -1.40
C ALA A 17 -10.83 -22.32 -2.08
N PRO A 18 -11.50 -22.68 -3.19
CA PRO A 18 -11.20 -23.93 -3.89
C PRO A 18 -9.77 -23.87 -4.42
N ALA A 19 -9.01 -24.94 -4.18
CA ALA A 19 -7.69 -25.14 -4.79
C ALA A 19 -7.76 -24.96 -6.32
N PRO A 20 -6.72 -24.38 -6.95
CA PRO A 20 -6.74 -24.11 -8.38
C PRO A 20 -6.98 -25.39 -9.20
N ALA A 21 -7.86 -25.28 -10.20
CA ALA A 21 -8.25 -26.38 -11.07
C ALA A 21 -7.02 -27.06 -11.69
N ALA A 22 -6.80 -28.32 -11.33
CA ALA A 22 -5.82 -29.18 -12.01
C ALA A 22 -6.25 -29.34 -13.47
N SER A 23 -5.38 -28.89 -14.38
CA SER A 23 -5.52 -29.17 -15.82
C SER A 23 -5.56 -30.68 -16.03
N SER A 24 -6.51 -31.16 -16.82
CA SER A 24 -6.67 -32.55 -17.21
C SER A 24 -5.40 -33.11 -17.87
N ALA A 25 -4.59 -33.83 -17.11
CA ALA A 25 -3.57 -34.74 -17.59
C ALA A 25 -3.61 -36.01 -16.73
N GLU A 26 -3.60 -37.14 -17.40
CA GLU A 26 -3.83 -38.49 -16.87
C GLU A 26 -2.95 -38.87 -15.67
N ASP A 27 -3.54 -39.71 -14.82
CA ASP A 27 -3.01 -40.41 -13.63
C ASP A 27 -1.48 -40.53 -13.52
N ALA A 28 -0.92 -39.73 -12.62
CA ALA A 28 0.21 -40.12 -11.80
C ALA A 28 -0.19 -39.89 -10.32
N PRO A 29 0.15 -40.79 -9.37
CA PRO A 29 -0.18 -40.55 -7.97
C PRO A 29 0.53 -39.27 -7.53
N ALA A 30 -0.25 -38.26 -7.13
CA ALA A 30 0.28 -37.03 -6.56
C ALA A 30 1.20 -37.40 -5.40
N LEU A 31 2.44 -36.89 -5.43
CA LEU A 31 3.33 -36.94 -4.27
C LEU A 31 2.56 -36.35 -3.07
N PRO A 32 2.64 -36.94 -1.86
CA PRO A 32 1.94 -36.39 -0.70
C PRO A 32 2.41 -34.94 -0.52
N ARG A 33 1.45 -33.98 -0.48
CA ARG A 33 1.75 -32.60 -0.06
C ARG A 33 2.41 -32.69 1.31
N ALA A 34 3.56 -32.03 1.46
CA ALA A 34 4.23 -31.99 2.76
C ALA A 34 3.31 -31.26 3.76
N LEU A 35 2.98 -31.92 4.87
CA LEU A 35 2.20 -31.33 5.96
C LEU A 35 2.83 -30.02 6.43
N ILE A 36 2.01 -29.00 6.62
CA ILE A 36 2.42 -27.70 7.17
C ILE A 36 2.55 -27.85 8.70
N PRO A 37 3.75 -27.64 9.28
CA PRO A 37 3.88 -27.55 10.73
C PRO A 37 3.12 -26.33 11.25
N LEU A 38 2.38 -26.50 12.35
CA LEU A 38 1.69 -25.41 13.02
C LEU A 38 2.69 -24.54 13.78
N ASP A 39 2.87 -23.29 13.35
CA ASP A 39 3.71 -22.30 14.04
C ASP A 39 3.02 -20.94 14.10
N PHE A 40 2.42 -20.65 15.26
CA PHE A 40 1.74 -19.40 15.57
C PHE A 40 2.54 -18.53 16.55
N SER A 41 3.87 -18.63 16.51
CA SER A 41 4.73 -17.86 17.42
C SER A 41 4.74 -16.36 17.12
N GLU A 42 4.42 -15.97 15.88
CA GLU A 42 4.27 -14.58 15.46
C GLU A 42 2.81 -14.13 15.53
N ALA A 43 2.58 -13.05 16.26
CA ALA A 43 1.29 -12.40 16.31
C ALA A 43 1.44 -10.89 16.48
N PHE A 44 0.44 -10.15 16.03
CA PHE A 44 0.29 -8.73 16.30
C PHE A 44 -1.15 -8.41 16.70
N ASN A 45 -1.31 -7.26 17.35
CA ASN A 45 -2.59 -6.84 17.92
C ASN A 45 -3.08 -5.57 17.23
N LEU A 46 -4.33 -5.61 16.76
CA LEU A 46 -5.05 -4.48 16.21
C LEU A 46 -5.95 -3.85 17.29
N PRO A 47 -5.81 -2.56 17.62
CA PRO A 47 -6.65 -1.91 18.63
C PRO A 47 -8.10 -1.78 18.15
N ALA A 48 -9.03 -2.41 18.87
CA ALA A 48 -10.45 -2.39 18.54
C ALA A 48 -11.23 -1.42 19.46
N GLY A 49 -12.55 -1.37 19.28
CA GLY A 49 -13.46 -0.78 20.26
C GLY A 49 -13.42 -1.52 21.61
N ILE A 50 -14.28 -1.09 22.54
CA ILE A 50 -14.28 -1.65 23.89
C ILE A 50 -15.03 -2.98 23.90
N SER A 51 -14.34 -4.02 24.38
CA SER A 51 -14.83 -5.39 24.49
C SER A 51 -15.26 -5.98 23.13
N PRO A 52 -14.31 -6.19 22.20
CA PRO A 52 -14.56 -6.86 20.93
C PRO A 52 -15.03 -8.30 21.21
N TYR A 53 -16.08 -8.72 20.51
CA TYR A 53 -16.81 -9.94 20.84
C TYR A 53 -16.83 -10.94 19.69
N TYR A 54 -17.10 -10.48 18.48
CA TYR A 54 -17.10 -11.30 17.27
C TYR A 54 -16.22 -10.67 16.20
N VAL A 55 -15.72 -11.48 15.28
CA VAL A 55 -14.89 -11.04 14.15
C VAL A 55 -15.20 -11.88 12.92
N VAL A 56 -15.20 -11.26 11.74
CA VAL A 56 -15.29 -11.92 10.44
C VAL A 56 -14.12 -11.49 9.56
N ALA A 57 -13.72 -12.37 8.64
CA ALA A 57 -12.78 -12.05 7.57
C ALA A 57 -13.50 -12.07 6.21
N VAL A 58 -13.41 -10.98 5.45
CA VAL A 58 -14.10 -10.81 4.16
C VAL A 58 -13.42 -9.70 3.36
N ASP A 59 -13.34 -9.83 2.05
CA ASP A 59 -12.82 -8.78 1.17
C ASP A 59 -13.88 -7.65 1.03
N LEU A 60 -13.67 -6.53 1.73
CA LEU A 60 -14.63 -5.41 1.79
C LEU A 60 -14.37 -4.36 0.70
N ASN A 61 -13.13 -4.25 0.21
CA ASN A 61 -12.74 -3.24 -0.79
C ASN A 61 -12.48 -3.83 -2.20
N LYS A 62 -12.65 -5.15 -2.36
CA LYS A 62 -12.46 -5.91 -3.61
C LYS A 62 -11.02 -5.92 -4.12
N ASP A 63 -10.03 -5.82 -3.24
CA ASP A 63 -8.62 -5.88 -3.61
C ASP A 63 -8.06 -7.32 -3.64
N GLY A 64 -8.89 -8.31 -3.27
CA GLY A 64 -8.53 -9.73 -3.22
C GLY A 64 -7.85 -10.15 -1.92
N PHE A 65 -7.75 -9.24 -0.93
CA PHE A 65 -7.26 -9.53 0.41
C PHE A 65 -8.42 -9.56 1.40
N LEU A 66 -8.37 -10.49 2.36
CA LEU A 66 -9.41 -10.59 3.38
C LEU A 66 -9.19 -9.52 4.45
N ASP A 67 -10.17 -8.63 4.59
CA ASP A 67 -10.26 -7.59 5.62
C ASP A 67 -10.88 -8.15 6.90
N LEU A 68 -10.80 -7.39 8.00
CA LEU A 68 -11.38 -7.78 9.28
C LEU A 68 -12.45 -6.79 9.74
N ALA A 69 -13.58 -7.30 10.21
CA ALA A 69 -14.60 -6.51 10.89
C ALA A 69 -14.97 -7.15 12.23
N ALA A 70 -15.00 -6.35 13.31
CA ALA A 70 -15.28 -6.82 14.66
C ALA A 70 -16.35 -6.00 15.38
N SER A 71 -17.29 -6.67 16.04
CA SER A 71 -18.31 -6.05 16.90
C SER A 71 -17.76 -5.78 18.29
N ASN A 72 -18.08 -4.61 18.85
CA ASN A 72 -17.60 -4.20 20.17
C ASN A 72 -18.77 -3.94 21.11
N THR A 73 -18.93 -4.84 22.07
CA THR A 73 -20.13 -4.88 22.91
C THR A 73 -20.30 -3.64 23.80
N VAL A 74 -19.21 -3.06 24.29
CA VAL A 74 -19.26 -1.93 25.24
C VAL A 74 -19.20 -0.57 24.55
N SER A 75 -18.42 -0.43 23.47
CA SER A 75 -18.40 0.82 22.68
C SER A 75 -19.58 0.96 21.72
N HIS A 76 -20.35 -0.12 21.51
CA HIS A 76 -21.56 -0.13 20.68
C HIS A 76 -21.33 0.18 19.19
N ASP A 77 -20.17 -0.24 18.68
CA ASP A 77 -19.72 -0.03 17.31
C ASP A 77 -19.18 -1.34 16.69
N VAL A 78 -18.88 -1.27 15.39
CA VAL A 78 -18.08 -2.24 14.65
C VAL A 78 -16.79 -1.57 14.22
N THR A 79 -15.63 -2.20 14.48
CA THR A 79 -14.33 -1.75 13.95
C THR A 79 -14.00 -2.52 12.67
N VAL A 80 -13.56 -1.82 11.62
CA VAL A 80 -13.15 -2.38 10.33
C VAL A 80 -11.68 -2.08 10.06
N TYR A 81 -10.93 -3.06 9.55
CA TYR A 81 -9.53 -2.95 9.17
C TYR A 81 -9.32 -3.48 7.76
N LEU A 82 -8.74 -2.67 6.88
CA LEU A 82 -8.43 -3.09 5.51
C LEU A 82 -7.05 -3.73 5.46
N ASN A 83 -6.95 -4.93 4.91
CA ASN A 83 -5.74 -5.70 4.78
C ASN A 83 -4.95 -5.26 3.55
N LYS A 84 -3.64 -5.10 3.69
CA LYS A 84 -2.74 -4.76 2.56
C LYS A 84 -2.17 -5.99 1.85
N GLY A 85 -2.62 -7.20 2.21
CA GLY A 85 -2.22 -8.47 1.59
C GLY A 85 -0.84 -8.98 1.97
N ASN A 86 -0.15 -8.31 2.91
CA ASN A 86 1.21 -8.63 3.36
C ASN A 86 1.30 -8.81 4.90
N GLY A 87 0.16 -9.11 5.54
CA GLY A 87 0.05 -9.20 7.00
C GLY A 87 0.18 -7.84 7.70
N THR A 88 -0.24 -6.76 7.04
CA THR A 88 -0.43 -5.43 7.65
C THR A 88 -1.83 -4.91 7.33
N TYR A 89 -2.33 -4.01 8.18
CA TYR A 89 -3.67 -3.47 8.09
C TYR A 89 -3.66 -1.95 8.13
N SER A 90 -4.70 -1.32 7.59
CA SER A 90 -5.03 0.07 7.86
C SER A 90 -5.31 0.31 9.35
N ASP A 91 -5.35 1.57 9.75
CA ASP A 91 -5.94 1.92 11.04
C ASP A 91 -7.42 1.50 11.07
N GLY A 92 -7.87 1.07 12.25
CA GLY A 92 -9.23 0.62 12.47
C GLY A 92 -10.23 1.77 12.43
N VAL A 93 -11.30 1.62 11.65
CA VAL A 93 -12.40 2.60 11.56
C VAL A 93 -13.62 2.08 12.31
N ASN A 94 -14.16 2.89 13.23
CA ASN A 94 -15.32 2.53 14.05
C ASN A 94 -16.63 3.06 13.46
N TYR A 95 -17.61 2.18 13.32
CA TYR A 95 -18.95 2.46 12.82
C TYR A 95 -20.00 2.22 13.91
N PRO A 96 -20.69 3.26 14.41
CA PRO A 96 -21.72 3.11 15.44
C PRO A 96 -22.89 2.26 14.94
N THR A 97 -23.31 1.28 15.74
CA THR A 97 -24.48 0.45 15.40
C THR A 97 -25.81 1.16 15.66
N HIS A 98 -25.80 2.17 16.53
CA HIS A 98 -27.01 2.80 17.08
C HIS A 98 -27.97 1.80 17.77
N GLY A 99 -27.47 0.60 18.09
CA GLY A 99 -28.04 -0.34 19.05
C GLY A 99 -27.14 -0.45 20.28
N TYR A 100 -27.54 -1.30 21.22
CA TYR A 100 -26.80 -1.61 22.43
C TYR A 100 -26.28 -3.04 22.41
N THR A 101 -25.01 -3.19 22.76
CA THR A 101 -24.31 -4.49 22.85
C THR A 101 -24.35 -5.24 21.53
N PRO A 102 -23.73 -4.70 20.47
CA PRO A 102 -23.54 -5.44 19.23
C PRO A 102 -22.71 -6.69 19.54
N TYR A 103 -23.29 -7.85 19.22
CA TYR A 103 -22.81 -9.13 19.72
C TYR A 103 -22.10 -9.91 18.62
N ALA A 104 -22.83 -10.58 17.74
CA ALA A 104 -22.27 -11.20 16.55
C ALA A 104 -22.66 -10.43 15.29
N LEU A 105 -21.86 -10.61 14.25
CA LEU A 105 -22.06 -10.00 12.95
C LEU A 105 -21.82 -11.02 11.83
N ALA A 106 -22.47 -10.79 10.69
CA ALA A 106 -22.30 -11.57 9.47
C ALA A 106 -22.04 -10.63 8.28
N ALA A 107 -21.35 -11.14 7.26
CA ALA A 107 -21.00 -10.39 6.06
C ALA A 107 -21.60 -11.04 4.80
N GLY A 108 -22.08 -10.23 3.86
CA GLY A 108 -22.63 -10.70 2.58
C GLY A 108 -23.22 -9.54 1.76
N ASP A 109 -23.39 -9.71 0.44
CA ASP A 109 -23.96 -8.67 -0.44
C ASP A 109 -25.48 -8.56 -0.25
N LEU A 110 -25.92 -7.72 0.69
CA LEU A 110 -27.33 -7.62 1.11
C LEU A 110 -28.17 -6.75 0.17
N ASN A 111 -27.53 -5.87 -0.60
CA ASN A 111 -28.21 -4.95 -1.51
C ASN A 111 -28.08 -5.31 -3.00
N GLY A 112 -27.21 -6.25 -3.37
CA GLY A 112 -26.98 -6.73 -4.73
C GLY A 112 -26.01 -5.87 -5.56
N ASP A 113 -25.16 -5.06 -4.93
CA ASP A 113 -24.15 -4.22 -5.59
C ASP A 113 -22.79 -4.94 -5.75
N GLY A 114 -22.70 -6.18 -5.26
CA GLY A 114 -21.54 -7.04 -5.33
C GLY A 114 -20.46 -6.72 -4.29
N ALA A 115 -20.64 -5.74 -3.41
CA ALA A 115 -19.78 -5.52 -2.24
C ALA A 115 -20.36 -6.23 -1.02
N ALA A 116 -19.50 -6.76 -0.15
CA ALA A 116 -19.97 -7.38 1.09
C ALA A 116 -20.42 -6.31 2.08
N ASP A 117 -21.68 -6.40 2.52
CA ASP A 117 -22.28 -5.60 3.59
C ASP A 117 -22.15 -6.32 4.94
N LEU A 118 -22.42 -5.62 6.05
CA LEU A 118 -22.43 -6.22 7.40
C LEU A 118 -23.82 -6.14 8.03
N VAL A 119 -24.25 -7.20 8.70
CA VAL A 119 -25.42 -7.21 9.60
C VAL A 119 -25.00 -7.59 11.01
N VAL A 120 -25.54 -6.88 12.00
CA VAL A 120 -25.14 -7.00 13.42
C VAL A 120 -26.35 -7.24 14.31
N GLY A 121 -26.25 -8.23 15.19
CA GLY A 121 -27.20 -8.50 16.28
C GLY A 121 -26.93 -7.63 17.50
N ASN A 122 -27.92 -6.85 17.94
CA ASN A 122 -27.80 -5.99 19.12
C ASN A 122 -28.49 -6.62 20.34
N MET A 123 -27.74 -7.38 21.14
CA MET A 123 -28.27 -8.27 22.20
C MET A 123 -29.18 -7.59 23.23
N PHE A 124 -28.96 -6.30 23.55
CA PHE A 124 -29.80 -5.55 24.49
C PHE A 124 -30.72 -4.54 23.82
N SER A 125 -31.04 -4.77 22.55
CA SER A 125 -31.94 -3.92 21.76
C SER A 125 -33.07 -4.73 21.12
N VAL A 126 -33.88 -4.05 20.30
CA VAL A 126 -35.00 -4.61 19.53
C VAL A 126 -34.81 -4.35 18.03
N ASN A 127 -33.56 -4.33 17.58
CA ASN A 127 -33.17 -4.03 16.19
C ASN A 127 -31.89 -4.75 15.79
N LEU A 128 -31.79 -5.05 14.50
CA LEU A 128 -30.54 -5.38 13.83
C LEU A 128 -29.97 -4.12 13.20
N SER A 129 -28.65 -4.03 13.08
CA SER A 129 -27.97 -2.94 12.38
C SER A 129 -27.35 -3.45 11.10
N ILE A 130 -27.63 -2.80 9.97
CA ILE A 130 -27.07 -3.15 8.66
C ILE A 130 -26.16 -2.01 8.19
N PHE A 131 -24.92 -2.33 7.87
CA PHE A 131 -23.95 -1.42 7.29
C PHE A 131 -23.78 -1.74 5.81
N TYR A 132 -24.27 -0.85 4.95
CA TYR A 132 -24.07 -0.95 3.51
C TYR A 132 -22.69 -0.44 3.12
N ASN A 133 -21.92 -1.29 2.47
CA ASN A 133 -20.59 -1.00 1.98
C ASN A 133 -20.67 -0.15 0.70
N LYS A 134 -19.74 0.78 0.52
CA LYS A 134 -19.64 1.60 -0.70
C LYS A 134 -18.80 0.94 -1.79
N GLY A 135 -18.20 -0.22 -1.49
CA GLY A 135 -17.36 -1.00 -2.39
C GLY A 135 -15.86 -0.67 -2.29
N ASP A 136 -15.48 0.26 -1.43
CA ASP A 136 -14.09 0.65 -1.15
C ASP A 136 -13.64 0.28 0.28
N GLY A 137 -14.43 -0.55 0.97
CA GLY A 137 -14.23 -0.90 2.38
C GLY A 137 -14.79 0.10 3.38
N THR A 138 -15.37 1.22 2.92
CA THR A 138 -16.06 2.18 3.79
C THR A 138 -17.57 1.97 3.81
N PHE A 139 -18.18 2.21 4.97
CA PHE A 139 -19.62 2.02 5.16
C PHE A 139 -20.39 3.34 5.23
N GLN A 140 -21.68 3.25 4.91
CA GLN A 140 -22.67 4.28 5.24
C GLN A 140 -23.09 4.18 6.72
N ASP A 141 -23.85 5.16 7.21
CA ASP A 141 -24.46 5.08 8.54
C ASP A 141 -25.39 3.84 8.64
N ALA A 142 -25.43 3.21 9.81
CA ALA A 142 -26.18 1.98 10.02
C ALA A 142 -27.68 2.16 9.74
N VAL A 143 -28.24 1.28 8.93
CA VAL A 143 -29.69 1.14 8.74
C VAL A 143 -30.21 0.13 9.75
N ASN A 144 -31.02 0.60 10.69
CA ASN A 144 -31.61 -0.25 11.72
C ASN A 144 -32.97 -0.81 11.29
N ILE A 145 -33.09 -2.12 11.22
CA ILE A 145 -34.36 -2.81 10.99
C ILE A 145 -34.96 -3.31 12.30
N LYS A 146 -36.29 -3.30 12.40
CA LYS A 146 -36.98 -3.74 13.61
C LYS A 146 -36.77 -5.23 13.85
N GLY A 147 -36.21 -5.55 15.01
CA GLY A 147 -35.91 -6.87 15.51
C GLY A 147 -36.99 -7.42 16.46
N GLU A 148 -36.83 -8.68 16.84
CA GLU A 148 -37.38 -9.21 18.09
C GLU A 148 -36.51 -8.76 19.29
N PRO A 149 -36.94 -8.91 20.54
CA PRO A 149 -36.11 -8.58 21.70
C PRO A 149 -34.84 -9.43 21.82
N GLY A 150 -33.70 -8.75 21.85
CA GLY A 150 -32.37 -9.33 22.02
C GLY A 150 -31.88 -10.17 20.85
N PRO A 151 -31.86 -9.62 19.61
CA PRO A 151 -31.25 -10.31 18.49
C PRO A 151 -29.74 -10.42 18.72
N MET A 152 -29.18 -11.63 18.62
CA MET A 152 -27.81 -11.89 19.05
C MET A 152 -26.90 -12.33 17.90
N PHE A 153 -27.32 -13.35 17.14
CA PHE A 153 -26.45 -14.03 16.18
C PHE A 153 -27.12 -14.13 14.80
N PRO A 154 -26.88 -13.16 13.91
CA PRO A 154 -27.42 -13.21 12.55
C PRO A 154 -26.61 -14.16 11.66
N VAL A 155 -27.29 -14.82 10.72
CA VAL A 155 -26.70 -15.55 9.59
C VAL A 155 -27.38 -15.12 8.31
N ILE A 156 -26.64 -15.21 7.20
CA ILE A 156 -27.08 -14.80 5.87
C ILE A 156 -27.17 -16.04 4.99
N ALA A 157 -28.31 -16.25 4.34
CA ALA A 157 -28.52 -17.31 3.35
C ALA A 157 -29.78 -17.01 2.54
N ASP A 158 -29.94 -17.65 1.38
CA ASP A 158 -31.19 -17.61 0.63
C ASP A 158 -32.15 -18.67 1.19
N PHE A 159 -33.11 -18.27 2.04
CA PHE A 159 -34.01 -19.22 2.73
C PHE A 159 -35.27 -19.53 1.92
N ASN A 160 -35.58 -18.71 0.92
CA ASN A 160 -36.76 -18.86 0.07
C ASN A 160 -36.42 -19.25 -1.39
N ASN A 161 -35.13 -19.41 -1.72
CA ASN A 161 -34.60 -19.74 -3.05
C ASN A 161 -34.94 -18.70 -4.14
N ASP A 162 -35.03 -17.41 -3.78
CA ASP A 162 -35.29 -16.32 -4.74
C ASP A 162 -34.03 -15.68 -5.33
N GLY A 163 -32.85 -16.16 -4.92
CA GLY A 163 -31.54 -15.70 -5.34
C GLY A 163 -31.03 -14.48 -4.58
N ARG A 164 -31.72 -14.04 -3.52
CA ARG A 164 -31.31 -12.90 -2.69
C ARG A 164 -30.95 -13.40 -1.29
N PRO A 165 -29.90 -12.84 -0.67
CA PRO A 165 -29.55 -13.20 0.70
C PRO A 165 -30.59 -12.65 1.68
N ASP A 166 -31.20 -13.55 2.44
CA ASP A 166 -32.08 -13.29 3.58
C ASP A 166 -31.28 -13.33 4.89
N ILE A 167 -31.91 -12.90 5.99
CA ILE A 167 -31.31 -12.92 7.34
C ILE A 167 -32.12 -13.84 8.25
N ALA A 168 -31.44 -14.73 8.97
CA ALA A 168 -31.98 -15.41 10.15
C ALA A 168 -31.22 -14.98 11.40
N VAL A 169 -31.88 -14.80 12.54
CA VAL A 169 -31.23 -14.40 13.78
C VAL A 169 -31.83 -15.11 15.00
N CYS A 170 -30.99 -15.58 15.91
CA CYS A 170 -31.45 -16.05 17.22
C CYS A 170 -31.71 -14.87 18.18
N ASN A 171 -32.79 -14.96 18.94
CA ASN A 171 -33.21 -13.94 19.90
C ASN A 171 -33.21 -14.51 21.32
N ILE A 172 -32.38 -13.93 22.20
CA ILE A 172 -32.31 -14.37 23.61
C ILE A 172 -33.53 -13.95 24.42
N GLY A 173 -34.25 -12.89 24.01
CA GLY A 173 -35.40 -12.40 24.76
C GLY A 173 -36.59 -13.36 24.78
N HIS A 174 -36.73 -14.21 23.76
CA HIS A 174 -37.91 -15.06 23.55
C HIS A 174 -37.59 -16.53 23.20
N ASP A 175 -36.31 -16.95 23.25
CA ASP A 175 -35.85 -18.30 22.93
C ASP A 175 -36.29 -18.80 21.55
N ASP A 176 -36.14 -17.93 20.54
CA ASP A 176 -36.60 -18.17 19.17
C ASP A 176 -35.59 -17.71 18.11
N ILE A 177 -35.89 -18.07 16.86
CA ILE A 177 -35.19 -17.62 15.66
C ILE A 177 -36.16 -16.83 14.80
N ALA A 178 -35.81 -15.61 14.42
CA ALA A 178 -36.58 -14.78 13.50
C ALA A 178 -35.96 -14.82 12.09
N ILE A 179 -36.83 -14.86 11.07
CA ILE A 179 -36.44 -14.85 9.66
C ILE A 179 -36.89 -13.54 9.01
N TYR A 180 -35.98 -12.90 8.29
CA TYR A 180 -36.18 -11.66 7.55
C TYR A 180 -35.87 -11.88 6.07
N LEU A 181 -36.88 -11.77 5.21
CA LEU A 181 -36.71 -11.95 3.77
C LEU A 181 -36.27 -10.65 3.10
N ASN A 182 -35.37 -10.76 2.14
CA ASN A 182 -34.87 -9.64 1.36
C ASN A 182 -35.79 -9.34 0.17
N ARG A 183 -36.55 -8.25 0.28
CA ARG A 183 -37.47 -7.79 -0.79
C ARG A 183 -36.74 -7.05 -1.91
N GLY A 184 -35.42 -6.91 -1.82
CA GLY A 184 -34.54 -6.28 -2.81
C GLY A 184 -33.94 -4.97 -2.34
N ASN A 185 -32.78 -4.64 -2.91
CA ASN A 185 -32.02 -3.42 -2.60
C ASN A 185 -31.80 -3.22 -1.09
N GLY A 186 -31.58 -4.31 -0.34
CA GLY A 186 -31.35 -4.27 1.11
C GLY A 186 -32.60 -3.99 1.95
N VAL A 187 -33.81 -4.16 1.40
CA VAL A 187 -35.05 -3.98 2.17
C VAL A 187 -35.51 -5.30 2.77
N PHE A 188 -35.40 -5.42 4.09
CA PHE A 188 -35.76 -6.64 4.82
C PHE A 188 -37.14 -6.56 5.47
N GLU A 189 -37.91 -7.64 5.36
CA GLU A 189 -39.22 -7.80 5.99
C GLU A 189 -39.23 -9.02 6.91
N HIS A 190 -39.74 -8.84 8.14
CA HIS A 190 -39.97 -9.96 9.06
C HIS A 190 -41.00 -10.92 8.49
N GLN A 191 -40.62 -12.19 8.32
CA GLN A 191 -41.47 -13.23 7.73
C GLN A 191 -42.09 -14.12 8.80
N SER A 192 -41.26 -14.64 9.72
CA SER A 192 -41.70 -15.63 10.70
C SER A 192 -40.72 -15.76 11.86
N THR A 193 -41.19 -16.38 12.95
CA THR A 193 -40.41 -16.66 14.14
C THR A 193 -40.66 -18.10 14.60
N TYR A 194 -39.58 -18.84 14.89
CA TYR A 194 -39.63 -20.25 15.29
C TYR A 194 -39.05 -20.45 16.68
N ARG A 195 -39.84 -21.03 17.59
CA ARG A 195 -39.35 -21.38 18.93
C ARG A 195 -38.45 -22.60 18.89
N CYS A 196 -37.27 -22.48 19.46
CA CYS A 196 -36.25 -23.53 19.45
C CYS A 196 -36.50 -24.67 20.44
N LYS A 197 -37.56 -24.56 21.28
CA LYS A 197 -37.86 -25.47 22.41
C LYS A 197 -36.64 -25.69 23.32
N CYS A 198 -35.83 -24.65 23.47
CA CYS A 198 -34.61 -24.62 24.26
C CYS A 198 -34.65 -23.47 25.27
N VAL A 199 -33.60 -23.36 26.05
CA VAL A 199 -33.34 -22.20 26.91
C VAL A 199 -32.08 -21.51 26.40
N VAL A 200 -32.26 -20.30 25.88
CA VAL A 200 -31.24 -19.40 25.31
C VAL A 200 -30.54 -20.00 24.07
N PRO A 201 -31.08 -19.77 22.85
CA PRO A 201 -30.35 -20.03 21.62
C PRO A 201 -29.21 -18.99 21.50
N TYR A 202 -27.97 -19.47 21.40
CA TYR A 202 -26.79 -18.63 21.58
C TYR A 202 -26.05 -18.33 20.26
N SER A 203 -25.98 -19.32 19.38
CA SER A 203 -25.41 -19.18 18.03
C SER A 203 -26.27 -19.89 16.99
N LEU A 204 -26.09 -19.52 15.73
CA LEU A 204 -26.89 -19.99 14.61
C LEU A 204 -25.95 -20.30 13.43
N VAL A 205 -26.22 -21.39 12.71
CA VAL A 205 -25.56 -21.74 11.44
C VAL A 205 -26.62 -22.13 10.40
N ALA A 206 -26.35 -21.82 9.13
CA ALA A 206 -27.20 -22.18 8.00
C ALA A 206 -26.44 -23.11 7.05
N ALA A 207 -27.01 -24.26 6.71
CA ALA A 207 -26.44 -25.23 5.78
C ALA A 207 -27.53 -26.18 5.28
N ASP A 208 -27.33 -26.85 4.14
CA ASP A 208 -28.23 -27.91 3.66
C ASP A 208 -27.87 -29.23 4.36
N PHE A 209 -28.58 -29.57 5.45
CA PHE A 209 -28.26 -30.75 6.25
C PHE A 209 -28.88 -32.04 5.70
N ASN A 210 -29.81 -31.95 4.74
CA ASN A 210 -30.51 -33.12 4.19
C ASN A 210 -30.27 -33.32 2.67
N GLY A 211 -29.49 -32.45 2.04
CA GLY A 211 -29.12 -32.52 0.62
C GLY A 211 -30.27 -32.16 -0.34
N ASP A 212 -31.30 -31.46 0.12
CA ASP A 212 -32.46 -31.08 -0.73
C ASP A 212 -32.29 -29.74 -1.47
N GLY A 213 -31.16 -29.07 -1.26
CA GLY A 213 -30.80 -27.80 -1.88
C GLY A 213 -31.43 -26.58 -1.21
N LYS A 214 -32.04 -26.71 -0.03
CA LYS A 214 -32.57 -25.59 0.75
C LYS A 214 -31.71 -25.39 1.99
N MET A 215 -31.51 -24.12 2.36
CA MET A 215 -30.74 -23.79 3.55
C MET A 215 -31.57 -24.09 4.80
N ASP A 216 -31.11 -25.05 5.60
CA ASP A 216 -31.62 -25.40 6.92
C ASP A 216 -30.93 -24.54 8.00
N LEU A 217 -31.38 -24.66 9.25
CA LEU A 217 -30.81 -23.94 10.39
C LEU A 217 -30.44 -24.88 11.54
N ALA A 218 -29.35 -24.59 12.25
CA ALA A 218 -29.02 -25.22 13.52
C ALA A 218 -28.57 -24.20 14.57
N THR A 219 -28.98 -24.40 15.82
CA THR A 219 -28.66 -23.50 16.94
C THR A 219 -28.15 -24.24 18.17
N GLY A 220 -27.17 -23.64 18.85
CA GLY A 220 -26.62 -24.10 20.12
C GLY A 220 -27.36 -23.51 21.29
N ASN A 221 -27.65 -24.36 22.27
CA ASN A 221 -28.52 -23.99 23.37
C ASN A 221 -27.77 -24.07 24.71
N ILE A 222 -27.31 -22.92 25.18
CA ILE A 222 -26.37 -22.81 26.31
C ILE A 222 -26.89 -23.51 27.57
N TYR A 223 -28.14 -23.30 27.97
CA TYR A 223 -28.66 -23.92 29.20
C TYR A 223 -29.37 -25.26 28.99
N SER A 224 -29.41 -25.75 27.74
CA SER A 224 -30.08 -27.02 27.40
C SER A 224 -29.11 -28.16 27.06
N ALA A 225 -27.81 -27.87 26.92
CA ALA A 225 -26.77 -28.87 26.58
C ALA A 225 -27.15 -29.72 25.35
N ASN A 226 -27.65 -29.04 24.31
CA ASN A 226 -28.03 -29.67 23.05
C ASN A 226 -27.88 -28.68 21.89
N VAL A 227 -27.93 -29.24 20.69
CA VAL A 227 -28.11 -28.51 19.43
C VAL A 227 -29.55 -28.73 18.95
N THR A 228 -30.18 -27.70 18.38
CA THR A 228 -31.51 -27.84 17.75
C THR A 228 -31.39 -27.57 16.25
N VAL A 229 -31.92 -28.47 15.43
CA VAL A 229 -31.92 -28.39 13.95
C VAL A 229 -33.34 -28.16 13.44
N LEU A 230 -33.48 -27.23 12.50
CA LEU A 230 -34.72 -26.86 11.84
C LEU A 230 -34.54 -27.04 10.32
N LEU A 231 -35.20 -28.05 9.75
CA LEU A 231 -35.15 -28.31 8.31
C LEU A 231 -36.09 -27.39 7.55
N ASN A 232 -35.61 -26.74 6.50
CA ASN A 232 -36.37 -25.86 5.64
C ASN A 232 -37.22 -26.68 4.65
N LYS A 233 -38.53 -26.50 4.70
CA LYS A 233 -39.46 -27.19 3.79
C LYS A 233 -39.60 -26.46 2.45
N GLY A 234 -39.10 -25.23 2.35
CA GLY A 234 -39.25 -24.32 1.20
C GLY A 234 -39.91 -23.01 1.61
N ASP A 235 -39.67 -21.95 0.82
CA ASP A 235 -40.23 -20.61 1.02
C ASP A 235 -40.01 -20.06 2.46
N ALA A 236 -38.84 -20.35 3.05
CA ALA A 236 -38.49 -20.02 4.43
C ALA A 236 -39.47 -20.56 5.50
N VAL A 237 -40.12 -21.70 5.22
CA VAL A 237 -40.99 -22.42 6.16
C VAL A 237 -40.25 -23.60 6.77
N PHE A 238 -40.00 -23.58 8.08
CA PHE A 238 -39.22 -24.61 8.75
C PHE A 238 -40.06 -25.71 9.40
N ALA A 239 -39.50 -26.92 9.48
CA ALA A 239 -40.06 -28.07 10.17
C ALA A 239 -40.10 -27.88 11.69
N GLU A 240 -40.77 -28.80 12.38
CA GLU A 240 -40.67 -28.86 13.84
C GLU A 240 -39.21 -29.09 14.26
N PRO A 241 -38.67 -28.31 15.20
CA PRO A 241 -37.27 -28.42 15.60
C PRO A 241 -36.95 -29.78 16.24
N VAL A 242 -35.78 -30.34 15.91
CA VAL A 242 -35.26 -31.60 16.46
C VAL A 242 -33.97 -31.33 17.23
N SER A 243 -33.87 -31.80 18.47
CA SER A 243 -32.70 -31.57 19.31
C SER A 243 -31.82 -32.80 19.47
N TYR A 244 -30.50 -32.58 19.45
CA TYR A 244 -29.47 -33.61 19.63
C TYR A 244 -28.63 -33.27 20.87
N PRO A 245 -28.50 -34.19 21.85
CA PRO A 245 -27.70 -33.95 23.05
C PRO A 245 -26.22 -33.71 22.75
N THR A 246 -25.64 -32.78 23.50
CA THR A 246 -24.21 -32.42 23.50
C THR A 246 -23.72 -32.38 24.95
N ASP A 247 -22.56 -31.77 25.21
CA ASP A 247 -22.05 -31.54 26.57
C ASP A 247 -22.50 -30.18 27.15
N SER A 248 -22.09 -29.86 28.37
CA SER A 248 -22.62 -28.72 29.15
C SER A 248 -22.21 -27.34 28.61
N LEU A 249 -23.16 -26.39 28.60
CA LEU A 249 -23.02 -25.02 28.05
C LEU A 249 -22.62 -24.99 26.56
N SER A 250 -23.45 -25.56 25.71
CA SER A 250 -23.29 -25.50 24.24
C SER A 250 -23.54 -24.08 23.73
N GLN A 251 -22.46 -23.39 23.38
CA GLN A 251 -22.48 -21.95 23.08
C GLN A 251 -22.39 -21.71 21.58
N ILE A 252 -21.24 -22.03 20.99
CA ILE A 252 -20.89 -21.68 19.61
C ILE A 252 -20.92 -22.90 18.69
N LEU A 253 -21.45 -22.73 17.48
CA LEU A 253 -21.60 -23.78 16.48
C LEU A 253 -20.78 -23.44 15.22
N TYR A 254 -20.35 -24.49 14.53
CA TYR A 254 -19.84 -24.40 13.18
C TYR A 254 -20.33 -25.59 12.36
N ALA A 255 -20.57 -25.40 11.06
CA ALA A 255 -20.95 -26.46 10.13
C ALA A 255 -19.86 -26.66 9.07
N ALA A 256 -19.40 -27.89 8.89
CA ALA A 256 -18.37 -28.24 7.92
C ALA A 256 -18.43 -29.74 7.59
N ASP A 257 -18.00 -30.14 6.39
CA ASP A 257 -17.79 -31.55 6.05
C ASP A 257 -16.48 -32.04 6.70
N LEU A 258 -16.56 -32.89 7.72
CA LEU A 258 -15.40 -33.34 8.49
C LEU A 258 -14.88 -34.71 8.06
N ASN A 259 -15.62 -35.42 7.20
CA ASN A 259 -15.32 -36.81 6.82
C ASN A 259 -15.19 -37.00 5.29
N GLY A 260 -15.37 -35.94 4.50
CA GLY A 260 -15.26 -35.92 3.05
C GLY A 260 -16.49 -36.44 2.29
N ASP A 261 -17.64 -36.56 2.94
CA ASP A 261 -18.88 -37.08 2.32
C ASP A 261 -19.74 -35.99 1.64
N LYS A 262 -19.31 -34.73 1.71
CA LYS A 262 -19.96 -33.51 1.19
C LYS A 262 -21.25 -33.12 1.90
N LEU A 263 -21.53 -33.70 3.06
CA LEU A 263 -22.64 -33.32 3.91
C LEU A 263 -22.10 -32.47 5.07
N PRO A 264 -22.73 -31.33 5.40
CA PRO A 264 -22.31 -30.53 6.55
C PRO A 264 -22.55 -31.28 7.87
N ASP A 265 -21.47 -31.52 8.62
CA ASP A 265 -21.48 -31.98 10.00
C ASP A 265 -21.58 -30.79 10.97
N LEU A 266 -21.82 -31.06 12.26
CA LEU A 266 -21.90 -30.03 13.29
C LEU A 266 -20.76 -30.14 14.30
N ILE A 267 -20.14 -28.99 14.59
CA ILE A 267 -19.14 -28.80 15.64
C ILE A 267 -19.74 -27.86 16.68
N VAL A 268 -19.65 -28.23 17.96
CA VAL A 268 -20.27 -27.47 19.06
C VAL A 268 -19.25 -27.25 20.17
N GLY A 269 -18.96 -25.99 20.49
CA GLY A 269 -18.15 -25.61 21.65
C GLY A 269 -18.97 -25.65 22.93
N ASN A 270 -18.52 -26.45 23.91
CA ASN A 270 -19.19 -26.63 25.19
C ASN A 270 -18.35 -26.01 26.33
N GLY A 271 -18.55 -24.71 26.57
CA GLY A 271 -17.76 -23.94 27.54
C GLY A 271 -17.78 -24.52 28.96
N GLY A 272 -18.88 -25.14 29.37
CA GLY A 272 -19.08 -25.62 30.75
C GLY A 272 -18.44 -26.97 31.04
N SER A 273 -18.04 -27.70 30.00
CA SER A 273 -17.43 -29.03 30.09
C SER A 273 -16.00 -29.09 29.58
N ASP A 274 -15.46 -27.97 29.08
CA ASP A 274 -14.15 -27.90 28.43
C ASP A 274 -14.03 -28.87 27.24
N THR A 275 -15.08 -28.98 26.41
CA THR A 275 -15.09 -29.88 25.24
C THR A 275 -15.59 -29.22 23.97
N VAL A 276 -15.22 -29.81 22.83
CA VAL A 276 -15.92 -29.66 21.55
C VAL A 276 -16.66 -30.96 21.25
N SER A 277 -17.96 -30.89 20.97
CA SER A 277 -18.75 -32.01 20.46
C SER A 277 -18.76 -32.01 18.92
N VAL A 278 -18.57 -33.17 18.32
CA VAL A 278 -18.71 -33.39 16.87
C VAL A 278 -19.89 -34.32 16.62
N LEU A 279 -20.82 -33.89 15.76
CA LEU A 279 -21.99 -34.64 15.34
C LEU A 279 -21.92 -34.86 13.83
N ILE A 280 -21.66 -36.11 13.43
CA ILE A 280 -21.59 -36.49 12.01
C ILE A 280 -23.00 -36.63 11.43
N ASN A 281 -23.24 -35.97 10.31
CA ASN A 281 -24.49 -35.98 9.57
C ASN A 281 -24.70 -37.34 8.87
N LYS A 282 -25.95 -37.79 8.79
CA LYS A 282 -26.32 -39.03 8.07
C LYS A 282 -26.84 -38.77 6.65
N GLY A 283 -27.04 -37.50 6.29
CA GLY A 283 -27.53 -37.07 4.98
C GLY A 283 -29.04 -37.01 4.82
N ASP A 284 -29.81 -37.28 5.88
CA ASP A 284 -31.27 -37.15 5.91
C ASP A 284 -31.75 -36.02 6.82
N GLY A 285 -30.84 -35.12 7.21
CA GLY A 285 -31.09 -34.08 8.21
C GLY A 285 -31.02 -34.59 9.65
N THR A 286 -30.57 -35.83 9.87
CA THR A 286 -30.32 -36.38 11.21
C THR A 286 -28.85 -36.66 11.49
N PHE A 287 -28.48 -36.62 12.77
CA PHE A 287 -27.09 -36.71 13.20
C PHE A 287 -26.80 -37.96 14.03
N ASN A 288 -25.55 -38.41 14.01
CA ASN A 288 -25.02 -39.40 14.93
C ASN A 288 -24.89 -38.81 16.36
N PRO A 289 -24.84 -39.65 17.40
CA PRO A 289 -24.53 -39.18 18.75
C PRO A 289 -23.20 -38.40 18.79
N ALA A 290 -23.17 -37.34 19.59
CA ALA A 290 -22.00 -36.48 19.73
C ALA A 290 -20.77 -37.25 20.24
N VAL A 291 -19.60 -36.95 19.65
CA VAL A 291 -18.29 -37.37 20.15
C VAL A 291 -17.58 -36.14 20.71
N ASN A 292 -17.11 -36.21 21.96
CA ASN A 292 -16.54 -35.07 22.67
C ASN A 292 -15.00 -35.13 22.69
N TYR A 293 -14.37 -34.01 22.35
CA TYR A 293 -12.92 -33.82 22.37
C TYR A 293 -12.53 -32.77 23.42
N PRO A 294 -11.58 -33.06 24.33
CA PRO A 294 -11.16 -32.10 25.36
C PRO A 294 -10.44 -30.87 24.79
N VAL A 295 -10.85 -29.69 25.26
CA VAL A 295 -10.24 -28.36 25.02
C VAL A 295 -10.27 -27.55 26.34
N LYS A 296 -10.41 -26.21 26.31
CA LYS A 296 -10.46 -25.36 27.52
C LYS A 296 -11.46 -24.21 27.34
N LEU A 297 -12.66 -24.32 27.90
CA LEU A 297 -13.70 -23.30 27.87
C LEU A 297 -13.83 -22.61 26.49
N PRO A 298 -14.19 -23.36 25.43
CA PRO A 298 -14.26 -22.81 24.08
C PRO A 298 -15.42 -21.81 23.97
N GLN A 299 -15.12 -20.54 23.67
CA GLN A 299 -16.12 -19.50 23.35
C GLN A 299 -16.32 -19.33 21.85
N GLY A 300 -15.32 -19.70 21.04
CA GLY A 300 -15.35 -19.67 19.59
C GLY A 300 -14.92 -21.02 19.01
N VAL A 301 -15.52 -21.44 17.90
CA VAL A 301 -15.12 -22.64 17.16
C VAL A 301 -15.24 -22.41 15.66
N VAL A 302 -14.25 -22.89 14.91
CA VAL A 302 -14.23 -22.87 13.44
C VAL A 302 -13.56 -24.13 12.92
N ALA A 303 -13.80 -24.47 11.65
CA ALA A 303 -13.09 -25.53 10.97
C ALA A 303 -12.52 -25.09 9.62
N ALA A 304 -11.29 -25.51 9.33
CA ALA A 304 -10.56 -25.23 8.10
C ALA A 304 -9.36 -26.18 7.97
N ASP A 305 -8.84 -26.39 6.76
CA ASP A 305 -7.61 -27.17 6.55
C ASP A 305 -6.38 -26.36 6.99
N ILE A 306 -5.99 -26.45 8.27
CA ILE A 306 -4.94 -25.60 8.87
C ILE A 306 -3.55 -26.16 8.54
N ASN A 307 -3.43 -27.48 8.41
CA ASN A 307 -2.16 -28.16 8.14
C ASN A 307 -1.92 -28.49 6.64
N GLY A 308 -2.89 -28.20 5.77
CA GLY A 308 -2.80 -28.39 4.32
C GLY A 308 -2.94 -29.85 3.85
N ASP A 309 -3.55 -30.72 4.66
CA ASP A 309 -3.72 -32.15 4.36
C ASP A 309 -5.01 -32.48 3.57
N GLY A 310 -5.86 -31.47 3.37
CA GLY A 310 -7.11 -31.57 2.63
C GLY A 310 -8.34 -31.89 3.48
N TYR A 311 -8.20 -32.05 4.80
CA TYR A 311 -9.31 -32.27 5.73
C TYR A 311 -9.49 -31.08 6.68
N PRO A 312 -10.71 -30.60 6.93
CA PRO A 312 -10.92 -29.52 7.88
C PRO A 312 -10.55 -29.93 9.31
N ASP A 313 -9.59 -29.21 9.90
CA ASP A 313 -9.20 -29.23 11.30
C ASP A 313 -10.12 -28.33 12.13
N ILE A 314 -10.15 -28.51 13.46
CA ILE A 314 -10.92 -27.64 14.37
C ILE A 314 -9.99 -26.68 15.09
N ALA A 315 -10.35 -25.40 15.16
CA ALA A 315 -9.72 -24.41 16.02
C ALA A 315 -10.70 -23.80 17.04
N THR A 316 -10.26 -23.58 18.28
CA THR A 316 -11.10 -23.00 19.36
C THR A 316 -10.45 -21.80 20.05
N ALA A 317 -11.24 -20.76 20.33
CA ALA A 317 -10.84 -19.67 21.24
C ALA A 317 -11.17 -20.01 22.70
N ASN A 318 -10.14 -20.06 23.56
CA ASN A 318 -10.25 -20.54 24.93
C ASN A 318 -10.18 -19.39 25.94
N GLN A 319 -11.34 -18.88 26.35
CA GLN A 319 -11.45 -17.60 27.05
C GLN A 319 -10.64 -17.53 28.36
N SER A 320 -10.81 -18.48 29.29
CA SER A 320 -10.10 -18.43 30.59
C SER A 320 -8.63 -18.85 30.51
N ALA A 321 -8.25 -19.59 29.46
CA ALA A 321 -6.87 -20.00 29.27
C ALA A 321 -6.04 -18.94 28.52
N ASN A 322 -6.69 -17.98 27.85
CA ASN A 322 -6.06 -17.04 26.92
C ASN A 322 -5.24 -17.77 25.82
N THR A 323 -5.78 -18.89 25.34
CA THR A 323 -5.16 -19.71 24.29
C THR A 323 -6.11 -19.92 23.12
N VAL A 324 -5.54 -20.41 22.03
CA VAL A 324 -6.26 -21.10 20.95
C VAL A 324 -5.87 -22.57 20.99
N SER A 325 -6.80 -23.50 20.77
CA SER A 325 -6.48 -24.92 20.54
C SER A 325 -6.71 -25.29 19.08
N VAL A 326 -5.84 -26.13 18.52
CA VAL A 326 -6.03 -26.76 17.20
C VAL A 326 -6.11 -28.28 17.37
N LEU A 327 -7.15 -28.90 16.81
CA LEU A 327 -7.36 -30.34 16.77
C LEU A 327 -7.28 -30.80 15.32
N LEU A 328 -6.23 -31.56 15.01
CA LEU A 328 -6.02 -32.07 13.65
C LEU A 328 -7.00 -33.22 13.34
N ASN A 329 -7.63 -33.14 12.18
CA ASN A 329 -8.54 -34.17 11.67
C ASN A 329 -7.74 -35.36 11.11
N LYS A 330 -8.30 -36.56 11.19
CA LYS A 330 -7.74 -37.78 10.58
C LYS A 330 -8.37 -38.11 9.22
N GLY A 331 -9.33 -37.30 8.79
CA GLY A 331 -10.06 -37.42 7.53
C GLY A 331 -11.29 -38.33 7.57
N ASP A 332 -11.64 -38.86 8.74
CA ASP A 332 -12.83 -39.70 8.96
C ASP A 332 -13.84 -39.06 9.93
N GLY A 333 -13.72 -37.76 10.18
CA GLY A 333 -14.49 -37.04 11.19
C GLY A 333 -14.00 -37.28 12.63
N THR A 334 -12.84 -37.95 12.82
CA THR A 334 -12.20 -38.10 14.13
C THR A 334 -10.95 -37.25 14.29
N PHE A 335 -10.72 -36.77 15.51
CA PHE A 335 -9.66 -35.78 15.77
C PHE A 335 -8.54 -36.32 16.66
N GLY A 336 -7.35 -35.72 16.51
CA GLY A 336 -6.21 -35.89 17.39
C GLY A 336 -6.37 -35.14 18.72
N LYS A 337 -5.31 -35.15 19.53
CA LYS A 337 -5.27 -34.35 20.76
C LYS A 337 -5.12 -32.87 20.40
N ALA A 338 -5.82 -32.00 21.14
CA ALA A 338 -5.66 -30.55 21.04
C ALA A 338 -4.21 -30.11 21.30
N THR A 339 -3.72 -29.22 20.43
CA THR A 339 -2.46 -28.48 20.56
C THR A 339 -2.78 -27.03 20.89
N ASP A 340 -2.20 -26.48 21.96
CA ASP A 340 -2.51 -25.14 22.44
C ASP A 340 -1.45 -24.11 22.00
N PHE A 341 -1.92 -22.94 21.56
CA PHE A 341 -1.13 -21.77 21.21
C PHE A 341 -1.59 -20.55 22.02
N PRO A 342 -0.73 -19.56 22.32
CA PRO A 342 -1.16 -18.32 22.96
C PRO A 342 -2.16 -17.57 22.06
N ALA A 343 -3.19 -16.95 22.64
CA ALA A 343 -4.11 -16.08 21.89
C ALA A 343 -3.59 -14.64 21.72
N TYR A 344 -2.47 -14.28 22.37
CA TYR A 344 -1.85 -12.94 22.34
C TYR A 344 -2.73 -11.76 22.78
N GLY A 345 -3.90 -12.05 23.35
CA GLY A 345 -4.80 -11.14 24.05
C GLY A 345 -5.47 -11.81 25.25
N LEU A 346 -6.32 -11.05 25.94
CA LEU A 346 -7.05 -11.51 27.13
C LEU A 346 -8.53 -11.77 26.83
N TYR A 347 -9.04 -12.88 27.35
CA TYR A 347 -10.41 -13.35 27.13
C TYR A 347 -10.80 -13.43 25.65
N PRO A 348 -10.12 -14.28 24.84
CA PRO A 348 -10.51 -14.53 23.46
C PRO A 348 -11.92 -15.14 23.41
N ILE A 349 -12.80 -14.56 22.59
CA ILE A 349 -14.22 -14.95 22.48
C ILE A 349 -14.50 -15.57 21.12
N ALA A 350 -14.12 -14.91 20.03
CA ALA A 350 -14.30 -15.40 18.67
C ALA A 350 -12.97 -15.78 18.04
N ILE A 351 -13.04 -16.65 17.03
CA ILE A 351 -11.90 -17.08 16.22
C ILE A 351 -12.28 -17.14 14.74
N VAL A 352 -11.35 -16.76 13.86
CA VAL A 352 -11.43 -16.94 12.41
C VAL A 352 -10.14 -17.60 11.92
N VAL A 353 -10.24 -18.42 10.88
CA VAL A 353 -9.11 -19.04 10.19
C VAL A 353 -9.13 -18.60 8.73
N ALA A 354 -8.04 -17.99 8.25
CA ALA A 354 -7.93 -17.50 6.87
C ALA A 354 -6.46 -17.27 6.48
N ASP A 355 -6.12 -17.30 5.20
CA ASP A 355 -4.82 -16.83 4.70
C ASP A 355 -4.84 -15.29 4.63
N LEU A 356 -4.20 -14.61 5.58
CA LEU A 356 -4.28 -13.15 5.73
C LEU A 356 -3.05 -12.43 5.17
N ASN A 357 -1.99 -13.17 4.88
CA ASN A 357 -0.75 -12.64 4.30
C ASN A 357 -0.47 -13.18 2.89
N ASN A 358 -1.39 -13.98 2.34
CA ASN A 358 -1.31 -14.63 1.03
C ASN A 358 -0.03 -15.46 0.84
N ASP A 359 0.36 -16.19 1.88
CA ASP A 359 1.47 -17.13 1.87
C ASP A 359 1.02 -18.58 1.56
N GLY A 360 -0.29 -18.80 1.43
CA GLY A 360 -0.90 -20.10 1.17
C GLY A 360 -1.12 -20.96 2.42
N ARG A 361 -0.93 -20.39 3.62
CA ARG A 361 -1.14 -21.04 4.92
C ARG A 361 -2.29 -20.35 5.65
N MET A 362 -2.98 -21.13 6.46
CA MET A 362 -4.11 -20.63 7.24
C MET A 362 -3.61 -19.97 8.52
N ASP A 363 -3.86 -18.68 8.68
CA ASP A 363 -3.62 -17.88 9.88
C ASP A 363 -4.82 -17.93 10.84
N LEU A 364 -4.61 -17.49 12.08
CA LEU A 364 -5.66 -17.43 13.12
C LEU A 364 -5.90 -16.00 13.57
N VAL A 365 -7.16 -15.65 13.78
CA VAL A 365 -7.56 -14.34 14.31
C VAL A 365 -8.43 -14.54 15.53
N THR A 366 -8.19 -13.81 16.61
CA THR A 366 -9.08 -13.80 17.78
C THR A 366 -9.57 -12.41 18.15
N ALA A 367 -10.85 -12.29 18.52
CA ALA A 367 -11.40 -11.11 19.17
C ALA A 367 -11.23 -11.25 20.69
N ASN A 368 -10.49 -10.32 21.31
CA ASN A 368 -10.10 -10.42 22.72
C ASN A 368 -10.81 -9.36 23.56
N SER A 369 -11.91 -9.78 24.19
CA SER A 369 -12.80 -8.90 24.94
C SER A 369 -12.14 -8.23 26.16
N GLY A 370 -11.09 -8.84 26.72
CA GLY A 370 -10.39 -8.35 27.91
C GLY A 370 -9.28 -7.35 27.63
N SER A 371 -8.64 -7.46 26.47
CA SER A 371 -7.54 -6.58 26.03
C SER A 371 -7.96 -5.51 25.03
N ASN A 372 -9.24 -5.48 24.62
CA ASN A 372 -9.79 -4.53 23.66
C ASN A 372 -9.01 -4.52 22.34
N ASN A 373 -8.68 -5.71 21.84
CA ASN A 373 -7.94 -5.86 20.60
C ASN A 373 -8.37 -7.12 19.83
N ILE A 374 -7.96 -7.16 18.57
CA ILE A 374 -7.95 -8.38 17.75
C ILE A 374 -6.50 -8.85 17.67
N SER A 375 -6.24 -10.14 17.88
CA SER A 375 -4.92 -10.73 17.63
C SER A 375 -4.93 -11.44 16.29
N VAL A 376 -3.94 -11.17 15.45
CA VAL A 376 -3.67 -11.90 14.20
C VAL A 376 -2.40 -12.73 14.42
N MET A 377 -2.52 -14.05 14.28
CA MET A 377 -1.47 -15.04 14.49
C MET A 377 -1.14 -15.69 13.16
N LEU A 378 0.04 -15.39 12.62
CA LEU A 378 0.45 -15.89 11.31
C LEU A 378 1.01 -17.31 11.41
N ASN A 379 0.67 -18.18 10.46
CA ASN A 379 1.07 -19.59 10.46
C ASN A 379 2.34 -19.83 9.63
N GLY A 380 3.50 -19.69 10.26
CA GLY A 380 4.78 -20.04 9.65
C GLY A 380 5.47 -18.94 8.84
N ILE A 381 5.78 -19.21 7.57
CA ILE A 381 6.84 -18.52 6.82
C ILE A 381 6.40 -17.14 6.33
N ARG A 382 7.19 -16.14 6.67
CA ARG A 382 6.99 -14.75 6.28
C ARG A 382 7.24 -14.49 4.79
N VAL A 383 6.30 -13.82 4.15
CA VAL A 383 6.59 -12.96 2.98
C VAL A 383 7.65 -11.92 3.39
N PRO A 384 8.74 -11.75 2.63
CA PRO A 384 9.73 -10.71 2.93
C PRO A 384 9.12 -9.32 2.85
N ARG A 385 9.35 -8.53 3.91
CA ARG A 385 9.13 -7.08 3.91
C ARG A 385 10.27 -6.38 4.63
N VAL A 386 10.52 -5.14 4.23
CA VAL A 386 11.48 -4.25 4.87
C VAL A 386 10.85 -3.70 6.15
N GLU A 387 11.46 -3.98 7.30
CA GLU A 387 11.05 -3.40 8.58
C GLU A 387 11.64 -2.00 8.78
N ARG A 388 12.88 -1.82 8.33
CA ARG A 388 13.61 -0.57 8.55
C ARG A 388 14.79 -0.44 7.60
N VAL A 389 15.03 0.77 7.12
CA VAL A 389 16.26 1.15 6.44
C VAL A 389 17.05 2.15 7.28
N SER A 390 18.38 2.05 7.21
CA SER A 390 19.31 3.01 7.75
C SER A 390 20.32 3.37 6.65
N PRO A 391 20.61 4.65 6.38
CA PRO A 391 19.99 5.84 6.95
C PRO A 391 18.47 5.89 6.70
N SER A 392 17.69 6.41 7.65
CA SER A 392 16.27 6.67 7.41
C SER A 392 16.12 7.84 6.44
N ALA A 393 14.93 8.06 5.89
CA ALA A 393 14.66 9.23 5.04
C ALA A 393 15.00 10.57 5.71
N THR A 394 14.91 10.59 7.04
CA THR A 394 15.15 11.73 7.92
C THR A 394 16.62 11.87 8.35
N ALA A 395 17.47 10.93 7.95
CA ALA A 395 18.85 10.88 8.42
C ALA A 395 19.71 11.94 7.74
N LYS A 396 20.56 12.57 8.54
CA LYS A 396 21.56 13.54 8.09
C LYS A 396 22.83 12.81 7.69
N VAL A 397 23.15 12.76 6.40
CA VAL A 397 24.30 12.00 5.90
C VAL A 397 25.30 12.93 5.23
N THR A 398 26.33 13.30 5.98
CA THR A 398 27.48 14.05 5.47
C THR A 398 28.45 13.10 4.77
N LEU A 399 29.01 13.54 3.65
CA LEU A 399 30.13 12.85 3.01
C LEU A 399 31.43 13.18 3.74
N HIS A 400 32.40 12.27 3.65
CA HIS A 400 33.80 12.61 3.89
C HIS A 400 34.64 12.03 2.77
N GLY A 401 35.20 12.90 1.93
CA GLY A 401 35.95 12.48 0.74
C GLY A 401 35.14 11.55 -0.17
N GLY A 402 33.85 11.82 -0.34
CA GLY A 402 32.97 11.08 -1.24
C GLY A 402 32.40 9.75 -0.74
N ASN A 403 32.71 9.35 0.49
CA ASN A 403 32.10 8.18 1.12
C ASN A 403 31.03 8.61 2.11
N LEU A 404 29.93 7.85 2.15
CA LEU A 404 28.94 7.95 3.22
C LEU A 404 29.62 7.56 4.55
N LEU A 405 29.57 8.45 5.54
CA LEU A 405 30.04 8.15 6.90
C LEU A 405 29.15 7.11 7.61
N THR A 406 27.92 6.92 7.11
CA THR A 406 26.94 5.96 7.62
C THR A 406 26.81 4.78 6.67
N SER A 407 26.81 3.56 7.20
CA SER A 407 26.54 2.35 6.42
C SER A 407 25.07 2.26 6.02
N ILE A 408 24.80 1.90 4.77
CA ILE A 408 23.44 1.59 4.33
C ILE A 408 23.10 0.16 4.76
N SER A 409 21.98 -0.02 5.45
CA SER A 409 21.48 -1.32 5.88
C SER A 409 19.96 -1.41 5.81
N VAL A 410 19.48 -2.60 5.49
CA VAL A 410 18.06 -2.94 5.36
C VAL A 410 17.77 -4.08 6.31
N LYS A 411 16.85 -3.88 7.26
CA LYS A 411 16.35 -4.90 8.16
C LYS A 411 15.07 -5.49 7.61
N TRP A 412 15.01 -6.81 7.54
CA TRP A 412 13.87 -7.58 7.06
C TRP A 412 13.08 -8.18 8.22
N ASN A 413 11.79 -8.40 8.01
CA ASN A 413 11.00 -9.19 8.95
C ASN A 413 11.46 -10.65 8.96
N THR A 414 12.00 -11.17 7.87
CA THR A 414 12.32 -12.60 7.74
C THR A 414 13.69 -12.87 7.12
N SER A 415 14.08 -14.14 7.19
CA SER A 415 15.21 -14.66 6.43
C SER A 415 14.93 -14.58 4.94
N VAL A 416 15.72 -13.80 4.21
CA VAL A 416 15.65 -13.71 2.74
C VAL A 416 16.65 -14.65 2.08
N ASP A 417 16.27 -15.20 0.93
CA ASP A 417 17.16 -16.00 0.09
C ASP A 417 18.21 -15.08 -0.53
N GLU A 418 19.45 -15.20 -0.05
CA GLU A 418 20.60 -14.42 -0.53
C GLU A 418 20.80 -14.52 -2.04
N ARG A 419 20.36 -15.61 -2.69
CA ARG A 419 20.45 -15.79 -4.14
C ARG A 419 19.56 -14.82 -4.93
N THR A 420 18.56 -14.23 -4.26
CA THR A 420 17.66 -13.24 -4.85
C THR A 420 18.12 -11.81 -4.63
N LEU A 421 19.16 -11.60 -3.79
CA LEU A 421 19.75 -10.29 -3.57
C LEU A 421 20.81 -10.00 -4.64
N SER A 422 20.57 -8.99 -5.47
CA SER A 422 21.42 -8.65 -6.61
C SER A 422 21.29 -7.16 -6.96
N ALA A 423 22.14 -6.68 -7.87
CA ALA A 423 22.01 -5.32 -8.40
C ALA A 423 20.67 -5.05 -9.12
N LYS A 424 19.90 -6.09 -9.48
CA LYS A 424 18.55 -5.96 -10.06
C LYS A 424 17.45 -5.81 -9.02
N THR A 425 17.69 -6.34 -7.82
CA THR A 425 16.67 -6.38 -6.76
C THR A 425 16.94 -5.40 -5.63
N VAL A 426 18.15 -4.85 -5.58
CA VAL A 426 18.59 -3.83 -4.64
C VAL A 426 19.39 -2.79 -5.42
N LEU A 427 18.76 -1.64 -5.68
CA LEU A 427 19.34 -0.54 -6.44
C LEU A 427 19.65 0.65 -5.51
N LEU A 428 20.80 1.28 -5.74
CA LEU A 428 21.14 2.58 -5.19
C LEU A 428 21.22 3.59 -6.34
N TYR A 429 20.47 4.68 -6.23
CA TYR A 429 20.40 5.70 -7.28
C TYR A 429 20.61 7.11 -6.70
N GLY A 430 21.62 7.83 -7.19
CA GLY A 430 21.86 9.24 -6.87
C GLY A 430 21.33 10.16 -7.97
N SER A 431 20.68 11.26 -7.59
CA SER A 431 20.06 12.18 -8.55
C SER A 431 21.04 12.96 -9.44
N GLN A 432 22.32 13.06 -9.06
CA GLN A 432 23.37 13.72 -9.85
C GLN A 432 24.46 12.75 -10.29
N SER A 433 24.58 11.63 -9.57
CA SER A 433 25.67 10.67 -9.72
C SER A 433 25.21 9.38 -10.42
N GLY A 434 23.91 9.07 -10.41
CA GLY A 434 23.30 7.93 -11.10
C GLY A 434 23.32 6.63 -10.29
N VAL A 435 23.18 5.49 -10.97
CA VAL A 435 23.19 4.17 -10.33
C VAL A 435 24.55 3.88 -9.70
N ARG A 436 24.55 3.30 -8.50
CA ARG A 436 25.77 2.86 -7.80
C ARG A 436 25.76 1.37 -7.58
N GLU A 437 26.77 0.71 -8.14
CA GLU A 437 27.08 -0.67 -7.78
C GLU A 437 27.30 -0.77 -6.27
N ALA A 438 26.77 -1.83 -5.68
CA ALA A 438 26.92 -2.09 -4.26
C ALA A 438 27.34 -3.53 -4.03
N ARG A 439 28.25 -3.71 -3.08
CA ARG A 439 28.50 -5.01 -2.48
C ARG A 439 27.43 -5.27 -1.44
N LEU A 440 26.67 -6.33 -1.65
CA LEU A 440 25.61 -6.80 -0.77
C LEU A 440 26.19 -7.84 0.20
N SER A 441 25.89 -7.71 1.49
CA SER A 441 26.27 -8.70 2.52
C SER A 441 25.09 -8.94 3.45
N TYR A 442 24.51 -10.13 3.40
CA TYR A 442 23.37 -10.49 4.24
C TYR A 442 23.82 -11.23 5.51
N ARG A 443 23.16 -10.92 6.63
CA ARG A 443 23.30 -11.62 7.90
C ARG A 443 21.97 -12.26 8.26
N ALA A 444 21.86 -13.57 8.02
CA ALA A 444 20.65 -14.34 8.33
C ALA A 444 20.25 -14.24 9.82
N GLU A 445 21.22 -14.27 10.74
CA GLU A 445 20.94 -14.22 12.20
C GLU A 445 20.22 -12.95 12.64
N THR A 446 20.44 -11.83 11.94
CA THR A 446 19.85 -10.52 12.28
C THR A 446 18.85 -10.04 11.23
N HIS A 447 18.58 -10.87 10.21
CA HIS A 447 17.80 -10.50 9.02
C HIS A 447 18.22 -9.15 8.42
N THR A 448 19.52 -8.88 8.36
CA THR A 448 20.03 -7.57 7.94
C THR A 448 20.87 -7.69 6.69
N LEU A 449 20.52 -6.92 5.66
CA LEU A 449 21.33 -6.71 4.48
C LEU A 449 22.15 -5.43 4.67
N ASP A 450 23.47 -5.53 4.63
CA ASP A 450 24.35 -4.37 4.47
C ASP A 450 24.57 -4.11 2.98
N ILE A 451 24.44 -2.85 2.61
CA ILE A 451 24.66 -2.35 1.26
C ILE A 451 25.88 -1.44 1.32
N GLN A 452 27.00 -1.89 0.78
CA GLN A 452 28.22 -1.10 0.69
C GLN A 452 28.41 -0.62 -0.75
N PRO A 453 28.15 0.67 -1.05
CA PRO A 453 28.40 1.21 -2.39
C PRO A 453 29.85 0.92 -2.81
N GLN A 454 30.14 0.81 -4.10
CA GLN A 454 31.48 0.59 -4.63
C GLN A 454 31.96 1.82 -5.41
N THR A 455 33.28 2.00 -5.48
CA THR A 455 33.90 2.93 -6.43
C THR A 455 33.93 2.26 -7.81
N PRO A 456 33.60 2.96 -8.91
CA PRO A 456 33.65 2.38 -10.24
C PRO A 456 35.03 1.75 -10.51
N ALA A 457 35.04 0.58 -11.17
CA ALA A 457 36.30 -0.02 -11.60
C ALA A 457 36.96 0.92 -12.61
N ALA A 458 38.12 1.49 -12.25
CA ALA A 458 38.88 2.39 -13.13
C ALA A 458 39.21 1.67 -14.44
N GLY A 459 38.52 2.06 -15.52
CA GLY A 459 38.76 1.61 -16.87
C GLY A 459 39.99 2.25 -17.54
N ASP A 460 40.90 2.88 -16.80
CA ASP A 460 42.27 3.15 -17.25
C ASP A 460 43.13 3.51 -16.02
N SER A 461 44.32 2.94 -15.92
CA SER A 461 45.17 2.92 -14.73
C SER A 461 46.10 4.14 -14.58
N SER A 462 45.79 5.28 -15.21
CA SER A 462 46.75 6.39 -15.33
C SER A 462 46.43 7.70 -14.61
N GLN A 463 45.25 7.88 -14.02
CA GLN A 463 45.00 8.98 -13.05
C GLN A 463 44.02 8.52 -11.96
N ALA A 464 44.56 8.24 -10.77
CA ALA A 464 43.77 7.81 -9.62
C ALA A 464 43.55 8.97 -8.65
N SER A 465 42.41 9.65 -8.78
CA SER A 465 41.62 10.02 -7.61
C SER A 465 40.34 9.19 -7.67
N PRO A 466 39.98 8.42 -6.63
CA PRO A 466 38.68 7.76 -6.61
C PRO A 466 37.61 8.85 -6.59
N ALA A 467 36.83 8.96 -7.66
CA ALA A 467 35.70 9.88 -7.70
C ALA A 467 34.76 9.59 -6.50
N PRO A 468 34.17 10.64 -5.90
CA PRO A 468 33.21 10.47 -4.82
C PRO A 468 32.03 9.60 -5.26
N ARG A 469 31.56 8.69 -4.38
CA ARG A 469 30.49 7.74 -4.71
C ARG A 469 29.14 8.41 -4.81
N PHE A 470 28.92 9.43 -4.00
CA PHE A 470 27.78 10.32 -4.10
C PHE A 470 28.29 11.76 -4.06
N LEU A 471 27.52 12.69 -4.62
CA LEU A 471 27.87 14.10 -4.74
C LEU A 471 27.11 14.95 -3.71
N PRO A 472 27.74 15.99 -3.13
CA PRO A 472 27.05 16.93 -2.25
C PRO A 472 25.76 17.47 -2.86
N GLY A 473 24.67 17.42 -2.09
CA GLY A 473 23.37 17.98 -2.48
C GLY A 473 22.50 17.07 -3.34
N GLU A 474 22.93 15.85 -3.63
CA GLU A 474 22.10 14.89 -4.34
C GLU A 474 21.17 14.10 -3.39
N GLN A 475 20.04 13.66 -3.92
CA GLN A 475 19.15 12.71 -3.25
C GLN A 475 19.56 11.29 -3.63
N VAL A 476 19.68 10.40 -2.65
CA VAL A 476 19.98 8.99 -2.85
C VAL A 476 18.74 8.15 -2.55
N LYS A 477 18.25 7.44 -3.56
CA LYS A 477 17.18 6.46 -3.44
C LYS A 477 17.75 5.05 -3.25
N ILE A 478 17.14 4.30 -2.34
CA ILE A 478 17.31 2.88 -2.11
C ILE A 478 16.03 2.22 -2.60
N ILE A 479 16.14 1.40 -3.63
CA ILE A 479 15.00 0.72 -4.25
C ILE A 479 15.18 -0.78 -4.07
N ILE A 480 14.18 -1.44 -3.51
CA ILE A 480 14.16 -2.88 -3.27
C ILE A 480 12.97 -3.44 -4.03
N SER A 481 13.27 -4.24 -5.05
CA SER A 481 12.24 -4.81 -5.91
C SER A 481 11.47 -5.94 -5.21
N ASP A 482 10.28 -6.24 -5.72
CA ASP A 482 9.48 -7.38 -5.31
C ASP A 482 10.14 -8.73 -5.68
N GLY A 483 11.22 -8.73 -6.46
CA GLY A 483 11.98 -9.92 -6.84
C GLY A 483 12.70 -10.64 -5.69
N VAL A 484 12.82 -10.00 -4.52
CA VAL A 484 13.40 -10.61 -3.31
C VAL A 484 12.48 -11.71 -2.77
N LYS A 485 13.06 -12.85 -2.37
CA LYS A 485 12.30 -13.99 -1.82
C LYS A 485 12.75 -14.34 -0.41
N SER A 486 11.87 -14.97 0.36
CA SER A 486 12.24 -15.65 1.61
C SER A 486 13.07 -16.89 1.31
N VAL A 487 13.77 -17.45 2.31
CA VAL A 487 14.54 -18.69 2.16
C VAL A 487 13.69 -19.90 1.72
N GLU A 488 12.38 -19.82 1.93
CA GLU A 488 11.38 -20.81 1.55
C GLU A 488 10.69 -20.49 0.22
N GLY A 489 11.11 -19.41 -0.46
CA GLY A 489 10.74 -19.10 -1.83
C GLY A 489 9.55 -18.16 -2.01
N LEU A 490 9.00 -17.59 -0.93
CA LEU A 490 7.91 -16.61 -1.02
C LEU A 490 8.44 -15.27 -1.52
N ARG A 491 7.80 -14.71 -2.54
CA ARG A 491 8.17 -13.43 -3.15
C ARG A 491 7.62 -12.25 -2.34
N MET A 492 8.43 -11.21 -2.14
CA MET A 492 7.99 -9.91 -1.62
C MET A 492 6.80 -9.40 -2.46
N LYS A 493 5.78 -8.83 -1.80
CA LYS A 493 4.51 -8.46 -2.46
C LYS A 493 4.45 -7.00 -2.90
N THR A 494 5.23 -6.15 -2.26
CA THR A 494 5.28 -4.70 -2.50
C THR A 494 6.73 -4.30 -2.53
N GLU A 495 7.13 -3.48 -3.49
CA GLU A 495 8.46 -2.87 -3.49
C GLU A 495 8.66 -1.94 -2.30
N TYR A 496 9.92 -1.60 -2.06
CA TYR A 496 10.26 -0.65 -1.04
C TYR A 496 11.21 0.40 -1.59
N VAL A 497 10.75 1.64 -1.64
CA VAL A 497 11.55 2.81 -1.99
C VAL A 497 11.75 3.66 -0.74
N SER A 498 12.99 4.05 -0.49
CA SER A 498 13.31 5.06 0.51
C SER A 498 14.39 5.97 -0.02
N SER A 499 14.35 7.24 0.33
CA SER A 499 15.35 8.22 -0.12
C SER A 499 15.88 9.04 1.04
N PHE A 500 17.16 9.37 1.01
CA PHE A 500 17.78 10.31 1.95
C PHE A 500 18.65 11.31 1.18
N ASP A 501 18.88 12.46 1.79
CA ASP A 501 19.68 13.52 1.19
C ASP A 501 21.15 13.45 1.61
N VAL A 502 22.03 13.72 0.65
CA VAL A 502 23.46 13.87 0.88
C VAL A 502 23.75 15.34 1.15
N GLN A 503 24.27 15.61 2.34
CA GLN A 503 24.45 16.98 2.83
C GLN A 503 25.87 17.47 2.55
N PRO A 504 26.05 18.76 2.21
CA PRO A 504 27.37 19.33 2.04
C PRO A 504 28.15 19.34 3.36
N GLU A 505 29.48 19.30 3.28
CA GLU A 505 30.34 19.42 4.47
C GLU A 505 30.33 20.83 5.05
N THR A 506 30.16 21.85 4.20
CA THR A 506 30.17 23.27 4.58
C THR A 506 29.24 24.11 3.71
N GLY A 507 28.85 25.29 4.19
CA GLY A 507 28.07 26.28 3.44
C GLY A 507 27.56 27.38 4.37
N TYR A 508 27.30 28.57 3.84
CA TYR A 508 26.65 29.65 4.58
C TYR A 508 25.32 30.10 3.97
N GLY A 509 24.94 29.51 2.83
CA GLY A 509 23.85 29.99 1.99
C GLY A 509 24.09 31.39 1.42
N SER A 510 25.35 31.84 1.36
CA SER A 510 25.74 33.17 0.87
C SER A 510 26.54 33.04 -0.42
N PHE A 511 26.21 33.84 -1.43
CA PHE A 511 26.61 33.57 -2.80
C PHE A 511 27.39 34.72 -3.42
N LYS A 512 28.43 34.40 -4.21
CA LYS A 512 29.21 35.37 -4.99
C LYS A 512 29.27 34.95 -6.45
N ALA A 513 28.96 35.88 -7.36
CA ALA A 513 29.10 35.64 -8.79
C ALA A 513 30.57 35.31 -9.14
N ALA A 514 30.77 34.21 -9.87
CA ALA A 514 32.08 33.71 -10.25
C ALA A 514 32.31 33.64 -11.77
N GLY A 515 31.24 33.58 -12.57
CA GLY A 515 31.36 33.53 -14.02
C GLY A 515 30.03 33.62 -14.75
N GLU A 516 30.10 33.88 -16.06
CA GLU A 516 28.96 33.88 -16.97
C GLU A 516 29.23 32.93 -18.15
N LEU A 517 28.27 32.07 -18.46
CA LEU A 517 28.27 31.25 -19.68
C LEU A 517 27.35 31.91 -20.70
N ARG A 518 27.86 32.20 -21.90
CA ARG A 518 27.09 32.85 -22.97
C ARG A 518 26.50 31.84 -23.94
N GLN A 519 25.33 32.17 -24.45
CA GLN A 519 24.56 31.36 -25.38
C GLN A 519 24.00 32.23 -26.51
N PRO A 520 23.74 31.63 -27.69
CA PRO A 520 23.22 32.35 -28.86
C PRO A 520 21.76 32.78 -28.71
N ARG A 521 20.98 32.08 -27.89
CA ARG A 521 19.55 32.36 -27.63
C ARG A 521 19.31 32.59 -26.14
N PRO A 522 18.16 33.18 -25.75
CA PRO A 522 17.82 33.34 -24.35
C PRO A 522 17.76 32.00 -23.60
N ALA A 523 18.30 32.00 -22.38
CA ALA A 523 18.25 30.84 -21.49
C ALA A 523 16.80 30.48 -21.15
N HIS A 524 16.48 29.19 -21.04
CA HIS A 524 15.14 28.72 -20.62
C HIS A 524 15.20 27.90 -19.33
N THR A 525 15.89 26.77 -19.33
CA THR A 525 16.08 25.96 -18.11
C THR A 525 17.38 25.18 -18.19
N ALA A 526 17.79 24.58 -17.08
CA ALA A 526 18.98 23.76 -16.98
C ALA A 526 18.79 22.58 -16.02
N ALA A 527 19.66 21.59 -16.17
CA ALA A 527 19.83 20.47 -15.25
C ALA A 527 21.33 20.29 -14.97
N ALA A 528 21.68 19.53 -13.93
CA ALA A 528 23.06 19.30 -13.55
C ALA A 528 23.27 17.85 -13.12
N ALA A 529 24.36 17.25 -13.62
CA ALA A 529 24.71 15.86 -13.40
C ALA A 529 26.18 15.61 -13.75
N ASP A 530 26.81 14.60 -13.17
CA ASP A 530 28.14 14.13 -13.59
C ASP A 530 27.98 13.19 -14.80
N LEU A 531 28.06 13.74 -16.02
CA LEU A 531 27.78 13.00 -17.26
C LEU A 531 29.00 12.25 -17.79
N ASP A 532 30.22 12.63 -17.39
CA ASP A 532 31.44 11.93 -17.79
C ASP A 532 32.11 11.11 -16.67
N HIS A 533 31.46 11.03 -15.51
CA HIS A 533 31.88 10.27 -14.32
C HIS A 533 33.24 10.72 -13.76
N ASP A 534 33.56 12.00 -13.88
CA ASP A 534 34.80 12.56 -13.35
C ASP A 534 34.66 13.08 -11.89
N GLY A 535 33.46 12.99 -11.33
CA GLY A 535 33.12 13.42 -9.98
C GLY A 535 32.82 14.91 -9.86
N ARG A 536 32.74 15.65 -10.97
CA ARG A 536 32.31 17.05 -11.02
C ARG A 536 30.98 17.14 -11.75
N VAL A 537 30.14 18.05 -11.27
CA VAL A 537 28.81 18.21 -11.86
C VAL A 537 28.90 19.05 -13.13
N ASP A 538 28.39 18.51 -14.24
CA ASP A 538 28.25 19.18 -15.53
C ASP A 538 26.93 19.96 -15.62
N LEU A 539 26.88 20.92 -16.55
CA LEU A 539 25.66 21.70 -16.81
C LEU A 539 25.02 21.28 -18.13
N ILE A 540 23.75 20.90 -18.08
CA ILE A 540 22.88 20.70 -19.24
C ILE A 540 22.01 21.93 -19.37
N SER A 541 22.04 22.60 -20.51
CA SER A 541 21.33 23.85 -20.73
C SER A 541 20.41 23.80 -21.96
N LEU A 542 19.21 24.36 -21.79
CA LEU A 542 18.20 24.49 -22.83
C LEU A 542 17.97 25.95 -23.20
N GLU A 543 17.85 26.17 -24.50
CA GLU A 543 17.64 27.49 -25.11
C GLU A 543 16.19 27.67 -25.55
N ASN A 544 15.61 28.83 -25.27
CA ASN A 544 14.24 29.16 -25.71
C ASN A 544 14.16 29.24 -27.24
N GLY A 545 13.22 28.49 -27.85
CA GLY A 545 13.13 28.37 -29.31
C GLY A 545 14.34 27.69 -29.97
N GLY A 546 15.07 26.85 -29.21
CA GLY A 546 16.17 26.03 -29.70
C GLY A 546 15.76 24.73 -30.39
N GLU A 547 16.76 24.00 -30.88
CA GLU A 547 16.63 22.67 -31.53
C GLU A 547 17.63 21.65 -30.96
N ASP A 548 18.36 22.05 -29.92
CA ASP A 548 19.49 21.34 -29.36
C ASP A 548 19.59 21.54 -27.85
N VAL A 549 20.37 20.66 -27.23
CA VAL A 549 20.80 20.72 -25.83
C VAL A 549 22.27 21.08 -25.82
N ALA A 550 22.68 22.04 -24.98
CA ALA A 550 24.08 22.40 -24.78
C ALA A 550 24.60 21.80 -23.47
N ILE A 551 25.67 21.01 -23.54
CA ILE A 551 26.31 20.37 -22.38
C ILE A 551 27.66 21.05 -22.13
N TYR A 552 27.81 21.66 -20.97
CA TYR A 552 29.06 22.27 -20.52
C TYR A 552 29.70 21.34 -19.49
N PHE A 553 30.69 20.56 -19.95
CA PHE A 553 31.47 19.70 -19.07
C PHE A 553 32.30 20.52 -18.08
N ASN A 554 32.33 20.10 -16.82
CA ASN A 554 33.04 20.74 -15.72
C ASN A 554 34.33 20.00 -15.43
N GLY A 555 35.46 20.70 -15.44
CA GLY A 555 36.76 20.10 -15.14
C GLY A 555 37.47 20.77 -13.97
N PRO A 556 38.75 20.45 -13.73
CA PRO A 556 39.56 21.12 -12.71
C PRO A 556 39.72 22.63 -12.90
N GLN A 557 39.38 23.16 -14.09
CA GLN A 557 39.41 24.59 -14.42
C GLN A 557 38.01 25.24 -14.40
N GLY A 558 36.98 24.49 -13.95
CA GLY A 558 35.58 24.90 -14.00
C GLY A 558 34.87 24.47 -15.29
N LEU A 559 33.66 25.00 -15.47
CA LEU A 559 32.81 24.75 -16.63
C LEU A 559 33.51 25.15 -17.94
N SER A 560 33.44 24.27 -18.94
CA SER A 560 33.95 24.53 -20.29
C SER A 560 33.29 25.75 -20.92
N SER A 561 34.04 26.47 -21.77
CA SER A 561 33.51 27.63 -22.51
C SER A 561 32.75 27.24 -23.77
N GLU A 562 33.07 26.08 -24.36
CA GLU A 562 32.48 25.57 -25.59
C GLU A 562 31.67 24.30 -25.28
N PRO A 563 30.34 24.32 -25.45
CA PRO A 563 29.51 23.17 -25.11
C PRO A 563 29.48 22.10 -26.19
N VAL A 564 29.25 20.85 -25.79
CA VAL A 564 28.80 19.80 -26.71
C VAL A 564 27.32 20.03 -27.00
N ARG A 565 26.95 20.09 -28.28
CA ARG A 565 25.55 20.33 -28.71
C ARG A 565 24.93 19.06 -29.27
N LEU A 566 23.80 18.66 -28.70
CA LEU A 566 23.02 17.50 -29.13
C LEU A 566 21.73 17.97 -29.79
N ALA A 567 21.59 17.73 -31.10
CA ALA A 567 20.34 18.04 -31.81
C ALA A 567 19.21 17.15 -31.28
N THR A 568 18.14 17.74 -30.75
CA THR A 568 17.02 16.99 -30.17
C THR A 568 16.18 16.29 -31.22
N GLY A 569 16.23 16.75 -32.48
CA GLY A 569 15.28 16.32 -33.51
C GLY A 569 13.86 16.86 -33.28
N GLY A 570 13.70 17.77 -32.32
CA GLY A 570 12.48 18.50 -32.01
C GLY A 570 12.71 20.02 -31.99
N PHE A 571 11.69 20.77 -31.61
CA PHE A 571 11.75 22.23 -31.51
C PHE A 571 11.25 22.71 -30.15
N ASP A 572 11.92 23.74 -29.62
CA ASP A 572 11.60 24.41 -28.37
C ASP A 572 11.68 23.47 -27.15
N PRO A 573 12.89 23.01 -26.81
CA PRO A 573 13.12 22.15 -25.66
C PRO A 573 12.85 22.92 -24.36
N CYS A 574 11.93 22.44 -23.54
CA CYS A 574 11.43 23.20 -22.38
C CYS A 574 11.77 22.60 -21.01
N GLU A 575 12.19 21.34 -20.95
CA GLU A 575 12.67 20.66 -19.75
C GLU A 575 13.64 19.54 -20.13
N ALA A 576 14.65 19.32 -19.30
CA ALA A 576 15.56 18.19 -19.39
C ALA A 576 15.68 17.52 -18.01
N VAL A 577 15.63 16.19 -18.00
CA VAL A 577 15.87 15.38 -16.80
C VAL A 577 16.94 14.35 -17.11
N VAL A 578 17.69 13.96 -16.09
CA VAL A 578 18.77 12.97 -16.17
C VAL A 578 18.39 11.71 -15.41
N ALA A 579 18.66 10.57 -16.02
CA ALA A 579 18.42 9.26 -15.42
C ALA A 579 19.19 8.19 -16.18
N ASP A 580 19.58 7.11 -15.51
CA ASP A 580 20.16 5.93 -16.16
C ASP A 580 19.01 5.04 -16.67
N LEU A 581 18.61 5.22 -17.94
CA LEU A 581 17.43 4.57 -18.50
C LEU A 581 17.71 3.19 -19.07
N ASP A 582 18.97 2.86 -19.38
CA ASP A 582 19.35 1.54 -19.87
C ASP A 582 20.15 0.70 -18.86
N GLN A 583 20.33 1.21 -17.63
CA GLN A 583 21.00 0.57 -16.50
C GLN A 583 22.45 0.22 -16.80
N ASP A 584 23.13 1.03 -17.60
CA ASP A 584 24.53 0.83 -17.94
C ASP A 584 25.50 1.59 -17.01
N GLY A 585 24.95 2.27 -16.00
CA GLY A 585 25.66 3.03 -15.00
C GLY A 585 25.96 4.46 -15.42
N ARG A 586 25.60 4.87 -16.66
CA ARG A 586 25.79 6.23 -17.15
C ARG A 586 24.47 6.98 -17.23
N LEU A 587 24.51 8.26 -16.87
CA LEU A 587 23.32 9.10 -16.90
C LEU A 587 22.96 9.50 -18.34
N ASP A 588 21.73 9.18 -18.73
CA ASP A 588 21.11 9.57 -19.99
C ASP A 588 20.33 10.89 -19.84
N ILE A 589 20.02 11.52 -20.97
CA ILE A 589 19.29 12.80 -21.00
C ILE A 589 17.94 12.61 -21.69
N VAL A 590 16.86 12.95 -20.99
CA VAL A 590 15.51 13.05 -21.55
C VAL A 590 15.15 14.51 -21.73
N VAL A 591 14.74 14.90 -22.94
CA VAL A 591 14.37 16.27 -23.28
C VAL A 591 12.94 16.35 -23.76
N VAL A 592 12.19 17.30 -23.21
CA VAL A 592 10.81 17.60 -23.59
C VAL A 592 10.81 18.62 -24.73
N ASN A 593 10.42 18.22 -25.94
CA ASN A 593 10.28 19.14 -27.08
C ASN A 593 8.82 19.55 -27.23
N ARG A 594 8.55 20.79 -26.82
CA ARG A 594 7.19 21.29 -26.67
C ARG A 594 6.47 21.42 -28.02
N LEU A 595 7.08 22.08 -29.00
CA LEU A 595 6.39 22.44 -30.24
C LEU A 595 6.31 21.32 -31.28
N THR A 596 7.22 20.34 -31.23
CA THR A 596 7.18 19.14 -32.07
C THR A 596 6.42 17.98 -31.43
N SER A 597 5.92 18.14 -30.19
CA SER A 597 5.16 17.13 -29.46
C SER A 597 5.89 15.80 -29.35
N ASN A 598 7.12 15.80 -28.84
CA ASN A 598 7.89 14.57 -28.63
C ASN A 598 8.88 14.70 -27.48
N LEU A 599 9.28 13.57 -26.91
CA LEU A 599 10.49 13.51 -26.08
C LEU A 599 11.67 13.06 -26.94
N SER A 600 12.88 13.46 -26.54
CA SER A 600 14.13 12.96 -27.10
C SER A 600 14.95 12.34 -25.99
N VAL A 601 15.36 11.08 -26.16
CA VAL A 601 16.25 10.38 -25.23
C VAL A 601 17.63 10.27 -25.85
N PHE A 602 18.65 10.72 -25.14
CA PHE A 602 20.06 10.60 -25.53
C PHE A 602 20.75 9.64 -24.57
N TYR A 603 21.17 8.49 -25.10
CA TYR A 603 21.91 7.51 -24.32
C TYR A 603 23.38 7.93 -24.22
N ASN A 604 23.94 7.86 -23.03
CA ASN A 604 25.33 8.22 -22.80
C ASN A 604 26.26 7.07 -23.19
N GLU A 605 27.08 7.28 -24.22
CA GLU A 605 28.02 6.27 -24.74
C GLU A 605 29.41 6.39 -24.08
N GLY A 606 29.55 7.26 -23.07
CA GLY A 606 30.80 7.54 -22.38
C GLY A 606 31.74 8.47 -23.16
N ASN A 607 32.81 8.90 -22.50
CA ASN A 607 33.82 9.81 -23.08
C ASN A 607 33.20 11.06 -23.72
N ARG A 608 32.20 11.65 -23.07
CA ARG A 608 31.48 12.86 -23.54
C ARG A 608 30.73 12.67 -24.86
N ASN A 609 30.46 11.42 -25.26
CA ASN A 609 29.74 11.08 -26.47
C ASN A 609 28.34 10.54 -26.15
N PHE A 610 27.36 10.94 -26.95
CA PHE A 610 25.96 10.54 -26.78
C PHE A 610 25.41 9.92 -28.06
N SER A 611 24.39 9.08 -27.91
CA SER A 611 23.66 8.51 -29.03
C SER A 611 22.98 9.60 -29.87
N LYS A 612 22.53 9.24 -31.07
CA LYS A 612 21.49 10.04 -31.75
C LYS A 612 20.21 10.03 -30.90
N PRO A 613 19.35 11.06 -30.98
CA PRO A 613 18.13 11.10 -30.18
C PRO A 613 17.20 9.95 -30.55
N TYR A 614 16.79 9.18 -29.55
CA TYR A 614 15.66 8.28 -29.66
C TYR A 614 14.37 9.08 -29.46
N LEU A 615 13.61 9.25 -30.53
CA LEU A 615 12.41 10.10 -30.54
C LEU A 615 11.19 9.33 -30.04
N LEU A 616 10.55 9.86 -29.02
CA LEU A 616 9.30 9.36 -28.47
C LEU A 616 8.16 10.31 -28.90
N PRO A 617 7.48 10.03 -30.02
CA PRO A 617 6.45 10.92 -30.54
C PRO A 617 5.23 10.91 -29.61
N LEU A 618 4.76 12.11 -29.28
CA LEU A 618 3.55 12.35 -28.52
C LEU A 618 2.48 12.93 -29.45
N LYS A 619 1.22 12.69 -29.13
CA LYS A 619 0.08 13.24 -29.90
C LYS A 619 -0.41 14.59 -29.36
N SER A 620 0.28 15.15 -28.38
CA SER A 620 -0.04 16.39 -27.71
C SER A 620 1.24 17.08 -27.25
N GLN A 621 1.17 18.40 -27.10
CA GLN A 621 2.25 19.27 -26.63
C GLN A 621 2.64 18.94 -25.17
N PRO A 622 3.79 18.30 -24.93
CA PRO A 622 4.28 18.07 -23.58
C PRO A 622 4.82 19.36 -22.99
N VAL A 623 4.72 19.49 -21.67
CA VAL A 623 5.22 20.66 -20.92
C VAL A 623 6.15 20.29 -19.79
N SER A 624 6.12 19.03 -19.33
CA SER A 624 6.96 18.55 -18.25
C SER A 624 7.08 17.02 -18.25
N VAL A 625 8.12 16.47 -17.61
CA VAL A 625 8.37 15.03 -17.48
C VAL A 625 8.86 14.65 -16.07
N ALA A 626 8.37 13.53 -15.55
CA ALA A 626 8.84 12.87 -14.33
C ALA A 626 9.41 11.48 -14.67
N VAL A 627 10.37 11.02 -13.86
CA VAL A 627 11.07 9.74 -14.02
C VAL A 627 11.00 8.97 -12.72
N ALA A 628 10.43 7.77 -12.79
CA ALA A 628 10.35 6.81 -11.69
C ALA A 628 10.06 5.43 -12.28
N ASP A 629 10.19 4.37 -11.48
CA ASP A 629 9.62 3.07 -11.84
C ASP A 629 8.13 3.09 -11.48
N PHE A 630 7.27 3.27 -12.49
CA PHE A 630 5.83 3.43 -12.26
C PHE A 630 5.07 2.11 -12.27
N ASN A 631 5.71 1.00 -12.65
CA ASN A 631 5.07 -0.31 -12.80
C ASN A 631 5.78 -1.46 -12.08
N ASN A 632 6.74 -1.17 -11.21
CA ASN A 632 7.54 -2.16 -10.46
C ASN A 632 8.23 -3.19 -11.36
N ASP A 633 8.73 -2.81 -12.54
CA ASP A 633 9.50 -3.71 -13.39
C ASP A 633 11.02 -3.59 -13.21
N GLY A 634 11.44 -2.71 -12.30
CA GLY A 634 12.82 -2.41 -11.96
C GLY A 634 13.49 -1.48 -12.97
N LEU A 635 12.77 -0.96 -13.97
CA LEU A 635 13.29 -0.01 -14.96
C LEU A 635 12.66 1.37 -14.74
N LEU A 636 13.46 2.42 -14.92
CA LEU A 636 12.94 3.78 -14.87
C LEU A 636 12.07 4.07 -16.10
N ASP A 637 10.84 4.49 -15.84
CA ASP A 637 9.81 4.90 -16.79
C ASP A 637 9.71 6.43 -16.90
N LEU A 638 8.94 6.91 -17.88
CA LEU A 638 8.66 8.34 -18.06
C LEU A 638 7.16 8.63 -17.96
N ALA A 639 6.81 9.67 -17.21
CA ALA A 639 5.47 10.26 -17.18
C ALA A 639 5.54 11.71 -17.68
N THR A 640 4.79 12.07 -18.72
CA THR A 640 4.81 13.43 -19.27
C THR A 640 3.43 14.09 -19.27
N ALA A 641 3.36 15.31 -18.74
CA ALA A 641 2.15 16.12 -18.75
C ALA A 641 1.98 16.86 -20.09
N SER A 642 0.76 16.76 -20.66
CA SER A 642 0.41 17.26 -21.99
C SER A 642 -0.65 18.36 -21.91
N LYS A 643 -0.29 19.58 -22.34
CA LYS A 643 -1.13 20.77 -22.19
C LYS A 643 -2.40 20.74 -23.04
N ILE A 644 -2.28 20.41 -24.33
CA ILE A 644 -3.42 20.42 -25.27
C ILE A 644 -4.29 19.18 -25.10
N GLY A 645 -3.65 18.02 -24.95
CA GLY A 645 -4.31 16.73 -24.74
C GLY A 645 -5.03 16.61 -23.40
N LYS A 646 -4.68 17.45 -22.41
CA LYS A 646 -5.14 17.34 -21.02
C LYS A 646 -4.96 15.93 -20.50
N ASP A 647 -3.73 15.43 -20.61
CA ASP A 647 -3.39 14.09 -20.19
C ASP A 647 -2.01 14.04 -19.54
N VAL A 648 -1.80 13.00 -18.75
CA VAL A 648 -0.48 12.45 -18.46
C VAL A 648 -0.28 11.26 -19.39
N THR A 649 0.82 11.25 -20.12
CA THR A 649 1.22 10.12 -20.96
C THR A 649 2.35 9.35 -20.26
N LEU A 650 2.11 8.08 -19.96
CA LEU A 650 3.06 7.11 -19.41
C LEU A 650 3.77 6.35 -20.53
N LEU A 651 5.09 6.24 -20.41
CA LEU A 651 5.97 5.56 -21.36
C LEU A 651 6.79 4.54 -20.59
N PHE A 652 6.30 3.31 -20.55
CA PHE A 652 6.96 2.21 -19.83
C PHE A 652 8.21 1.75 -20.55
N ASN A 653 9.35 1.75 -19.86
CA ASN A 653 10.60 1.23 -20.35
C ASN A 653 10.52 -0.29 -20.46
N ARG A 654 11.04 -0.86 -21.55
CA ARG A 654 11.04 -2.31 -21.82
C ARG A 654 12.45 -2.87 -21.89
N GLY A 655 13.42 -2.07 -21.45
CA GLY A 655 14.84 -2.38 -21.52
C GLY A 655 15.37 -2.33 -22.96
N ALA A 656 16.68 -2.52 -23.10
CA ALA A 656 17.38 -2.53 -24.39
C ALA A 656 17.04 -1.30 -25.25
N ARG A 657 16.92 -0.12 -24.60
CA ARG A 657 16.63 1.17 -25.22
C ARG A 657 15.32 1.20 -26.00
N LYS A 658 14.28 0.55 -25.47
CA LYS A 658 12.93 0.52 -26.04
C LYS A 658 11.90 0.92 -25.01
N PHE A 659 10.90 1.66 -25.47
CA PHE A 659 9.71 2.00 -24.70
C PHE A 659 8.49 1.30 -25.29
N GLY A 660 7.55 0.96 -24.41
CA GLY A 660 6.24 0.44 -24.77
C GLY A 660 5.36 1.46 -25.49
N ALA A 661 4.14 1.04 -25.83
CA ALA A 661 3.15 1.96 -26.37
C ALA A 661 2.76 3.00 -25.28
N PRO A 662 2.54 4.28 -25.66
CA PRO A 662 2.15 5.29 -24.68
C PRO A 662 0.79 4.99 -24.06
N ALA A 663 0.73 4.93 -22.73
CA ALA A 663 -0.51 4.83 -21.96
C ALA A 663 -0.95 6.25 -21.56
N LYS A 664 -2.25 6.53 -21.56
CA LYS A 664 -2.76 7.89 -21.29
C LYS A 664 -3.72 7.90 -20.11
N MET A 665 -3.52 8.87 -19.24
CA MET A 665 -4.42 9.21 -18.14
C MET A 665 -5.01 10.58 -18.40
N ALA A 666 -6.32 10.64 -18.61
CA ALA A 666 -7.02 11.89 -18.87
C ALA A 666 -7.09 12.76 -17.61
N LEU A 667 -6.98 14.07 -17.82
CA LEU A 667 -7.12 15.09 -16.80
C LEU A 667 -8.34 15.95 -17.09
N ASP A 668 -9.04 16.37 -16.05
CA ASP A 668 -10.14 17.34 -16.17
C ASP A 668 -9.62 18.76 -16.47
N HIS A 669 -8.35 19.00 -16.18
CA HIS A 669 -7.71 20.31 -16.23
C HIS A 669 -6.46 20.33 -17.13
N VAL A 670 -5.96 21.53 -17.40
CA VAL A 670 -4.79 21.74 -18.27
C VAL A 670 -3.53 21.70 -17.41
N PRO A 671 -2.68 20.66 -17.55
CA PRO A 671 -1.50 20.55 -16.72
C PRO A 671 -0.42 21.53 -17.19
N ALA A 672 0.41 21.98 -16.25
CA ALA A 672 1.55 22.86 -16.46
C ALA A 672 2.88 22.25 -16.01
N ARG A 673 2.86 21.44 -14.96
CA ARG A 673 4.01 20.69 -14.42
C ARG A 673 3.55 19.34 -13.88
N ILE A 674 4.48 18.38 -13.87
CA ILE A 674 4.32 17.08 -13.25
C ILE A 674 5.46 16.83 -12.27
N ALA A 675 5.19 16.14 -11.17
CA ALA A 675 6.19 15.59 -10.28
C ALA A 675 5.75 14.19 -9.84
N SER A 676 6.69 13.42 -9.27
CA SER A 676 6.40 12.14 -8.64
C SER A 676 7.06 12.07 -7.26
N ALA A 677 6.40 11.37 -6.35
CA ALA A 677 6.89 10.99 -5.03
C ALA A 677 5.92 9.97 -4.41
N ASP A 678 6.37 9.14 -3.48
CA ASP A 678 5.49 8.27 -2.67
C ASP A 678 4.72 9.11 -1.64
N LEU A 679 3.47 9.51 -1.94
CA LEU A 679 2.72 10.47 -1.12
C LEU A 679 1.95 9.81 0.02
N ASP A 680 1.70 8.51 -0.02
CA ASP A 680 0.96 7.80 1.03
C ASP A 680 1.80 6.81 1.85
N GLY A 681 3.08 6.66 1.51
CA GLY A 681 4.05 5.85 2.23
C GLY A 681 3.90 4.35 1.96
N ASP A 682 3.28 3.98 0.84
CA ASP A 682 3.12 2.58 0.44
C ASP A 682 4.31 2.01 -0.36
N GLY A 683 5.31 2.86 -0.65
CA GLY A 683 6.54 2.50 -1.35
C GLY A 683 6.45 2.61 -2.87
N LEU A 684 5.29 2.99 -3.43
CA LEU A 684 5.10 3.20 -4.86
C LEU A 684 5.20 4.70 -5.19
N GLU A 685 5.86 5.03 -6.30
CA GLU A 685 5.94 6.44 -6.73
C GLU A 685 4.61 6.91 -7.33
N ASP A 686 3.95 7.85 -6.66
CA ASP A 686 2.73 8.50 -7.11
C ASP A 686 3.01 9.64 -8.08
N ILE A 687 1.95 10.11 -8.76
CA ILE A 687 2.03 11.23 -9.69
C ILE A 687 1.18 12.39 -9.18
N LEU A 688 1.72 13.61 -9.29
CA LEU A 688 0.96 14.83 -9.09
C LEU A 688 1.10 15.79 -10.28
N THR A 689 -0.01 16.42 -10.67
CA THR A 689 -0.04 17.37 -11.79
C THR A 689 -0.54 18.72 -11.33
N LEU A 690 0.27 19.76 -11.54
CA LEU A 690 -0.13 21.14 -11.33
C LEU A 690 -0.96 21.65 -12.51
N ASN A 691 -2.15 22.17 -12.25
CA ASN A 691 -3.11 22.59 -13.27
C ASN A 691 -3.24 24.12 -13.35
N ALA A 692 -2.79 24.70 -14.47
CA ALA A 692 -2.68 26.16 -14.59
C ALA A 692 -4.01 26.91 -14.79
N ASN A 693 -5.08 26.25 -15.22
CA ASN A 693 -6.36 26.91 -15.50
C ASN A 693 -7.40 26.76 -14.38
N SER A 694 -7.21 25.78 -13.49
CA SER A 694 -8.09 25.51 -12.35
C SER A 694 -7.48 25.92 -11.01
N ASP A 695 -6.18 26.26 -10.98
CA ASP A 695 -5.43 26.48 -9.74
C ASP A 695 -5.57 25.29 -8.77
N THR A 696 -5.42 24.08 -9.30
CA THR A 696 -5.45 22.83 -8.52
C THR A 696 -4.20 21.98 -8.75
N ILE A 697 -3.94 21.07 -7.82
CA ILE A 697 -3.04 19.92 -8.03
C ILE A 697 -3.91 18.67 -8.04
N THR A 698 -3.82 17.87 -9.09
CA THR A 698 -4.46 16.54 -9.11
C THR A 698 -3.45 15.48 -8.65
N LEU A 699 -3.87 14.60 -7.74
CA LEU A 699 -3.05 13.56 -7.14
C LEU A 699 -3.50 12.17 -7.61
N PHE A 700 -2.54 11.37 -8.09
CA PHE A 700 -2.76 10.05 -8.65
C PHE A 700 -1.98 9.01 -7.87
N ARG A 701 -2.71 8.09 -7.24
CA ARG A 701 -2.13 6.94 -6.54
C ARG A 701 -1.67 5.88 -7.51
N ASN A 702 -0.42 5.45 -7.39
CA ASN A 702 0.09 4.31 -8.11
C ASN A 702 -0.44 2.99 -7.51
N GLN A 703 -0.76 2.01 -8.34
CA GLN A 703 -1.15 0.66 -7.90
C GLN A 703 -0.04 -0.38 -8.08
N GLY A 704 1.12 0.03 -8.62
CA GLY A 704 2.30 -0.80 -8.78
C GLY A 704 2.28 -1.68 -10.03
N ASP A 705 1.19 -1.70 -10.79
CA ASP A 705 1.07 -2.42 -12.07
C ASP A 705 1.10 -1.47 -13.29
N GLY A 706 1.41 -0.20 -13.05
CA GLY A 706 1.33 0.88 -14.04
C GLY A 706 -0.06 1.50 -14.19
N SER A 707 -1.05 1.07 -13.40
CA SER A 707 -2.34 1.75 -13.28
C SER A 707 -2.34 2.77 -12.14
N PHE A 708 -3.17 3.81 -12.29
CA PHE A 708 -3.26 4.92 -11.35
C PHE A 708 -4.71 5.24 -11.00
N LEU A 709 -4.96 5.50 -9.72
CA LEU A 709 -6.25 5.97 -9.20
C LEU A 709 -6.22 7.48 -8.94
N ASN A 710 -7.17 8.23 -9.47
CA ASN A 710 -7.35 9.63 -9.07
C ASN A 710 -7.86 9.67 -7.62
N LYS A 711 -7.05 10.20 -6.71
CA LYS A 711 -7.37 10.22 -5.28
C LYS A 711 -7.96 11.53 -4.81
N ALA A 712 -7.38 12.64 -5.25
CA ALA A 712 -7.74 13.94 -4.68
C ALA A 712 -7.36 15.10 -5.60
N GLU A 713 -7.99 16.24 -5.33
CA GLU A 713 -7.56 17.54 -5.84
C GLU A 713 -7.25 18.49 -4.68
N LEU A 714 -6.07 19.10 -4.70
CA LEU A 714 -5.69 20.17 -3.78
C LEU A 714 -5.98 21.52 -4.43
N ASN A 715 -6.78 22.34 -3.76
CA ASN A 715 -7.11 23.68 -4.25
C ASN A 715 -6.04 24.69 -3.81
N LEU A 716 -5.49 25.44 -4.76
CA LEU A 716 -4.44 26.43 -4.53
C LEU A 716 -4.97 27.86 -4.33
N LEU A 717 -6.29 28.07 -4.37
CA LEU A 717 -6.96 29.34 -4.07
C LEU A 717 -6.55 30.49 -5.02
N ALA A 718 -6.58 30.24 -6.33
CA ALA A 718 -6.26 31.22 -7.37
C ALA A 718 -4.83 31.79 -7.30
N SER A 719 -3.88 30.97 -6.88
CA SER A 719 -2.49 31.38 -6.65
C SER A 719 -1.67 31.57 -7.93
N GLY A 720 -2.13 31.05 -9.08
CA GLY A 720 -1.40 31.09 -10.34
C GLY A 720 -0.11 30.29 -10.29
N ALA A 721 -0.11 29.15 -9.61
CA ALA A 721 1.08 28.33 -9.41
C ALA A 721 1.77 27.95 -10.74
N ARG A 722 3.11 28.03 -10.75
CA ARG A 722 3.94 27.72 -11.94
C ARG A 722 4.87 26.54 -11.76
N THR A 723 5.20 26.20 -10.52
CA THR A 723 6.04 25.06 -10.17
C THR A 723 5.38 24.24 -9.08
N VAL A 724 5.65 22.95 -9.08
CA VAL A 724 5.30 22.05 -7.99
C VAL A 724 6.51 21.16 -7.70
N ILE A 725 6.78 20.92 -6.43
CA ILE A 725 7.84 20.04 -5.94
C ILE A 725 7.22 19.12 -4.90
N ALA A 726 7.56 17.83 -4.93
CA ALA A 726 7.23 16.87 -3.89
C ALA A 726 8.51 16.37 -3.24
N ARG A 727 8.73 16.73 -1.97
CA ARG A 727 9.93 16.35 -1.19
C ARG A 727 9.65 16.53 0.29
N ASP A 728 10.19 15.64 1.11
CA ASP A 728 10.08 15.72 2.56
C ASP A 728 10.92 16.91 3.06
N VAL A 729 10.27 18.04 3.40
CA VAL A 729 10.97 19.24 3.90
C VAL A 729 10.94 19.33 5.42
N ASN A 730 10.21 18.44 6.08
CA ASN A 730 10.04 18.46 7.52
C ASN A 730 10.79 17.31 8.22
N GLN A 731 11.30 16.35 7.45
CA GLN A 731 11.99 15.13 7.87
C GLN A 731 11.11 14.21 8.72
N ASP A 732 9.89 13.91 8.28
CA ASP A 732 9.01 12.90 8.89
C ASP A 732 8.92 11.60 8.08
N GLY A 733 9.56 11.53 6.90
CA GLY A 733 9.56 10.38 6.02
C GLY A 733 8.45 10.39 4.97
N LEU A 734 7.58 11.41 4.96
CA LEU A 734 6.56 11.59 3.94
C LEU A 734 6.89 12.82 3.07
N PRO A 735 6.88 12.71 1.73
CA PRO A 735 7.06 13.85 0.85
C PRO A 735 5.97 14.91 1.04
N ASP A 736 6.39 16.16 1.27
CA ASP A 736 5.54 17.34 1.33
C ASP A 736 5.40 17.98 -0.06
N ILE A 737 4.35 18.79 -0.26
CA ILE A 737 4.13 19.49 -1.54
C ILE A 737 4.43 20.98 -1.39
N LEU A 738 5.24 21.53 -2.30
CA LEU A 738 5.57 22.95 -2.38
C LEU A 738 5.16 23.54 -3.73
N THR A 739 4.61 24.75 -3.73
CA THR A 739 4.21 25.46 -4.96
C THR A 739 4.75 26.89 -4.97
N ALA A 740 5.21 27.35 -6.14
CA ALA A 740 5.56 28.76 -6.34
C ALA A 740 4.42 29.47 -7.07
N ASN A 741 3.84 30.45 -6.40
CA ASN A 741 2.56 31.04 -6.74
C ASN A 741 2.73 32.41 -7.38
N PHE A 742 2.66 32.43 -8.72
CA PHE A 742 2.95 33.62 -9.51
C PHE A 742 2.03 34.79 -9.16
N ALA A 743 0.73 34.55 -8.99
CA ALA A 743 -0.24 35.61 -8.79
C ALA A 743 -0.25 36.15 -7.35
N SER A 744 -0.05 35.29 -6.34
CA SER A 744 -0.04 35.70 -4.92
C SER A 744 1.33 36.16 -4.42
N GLY A 745 2.42 35.84 -5.12
CA GLY A 745 3.78 36.29 -4.75
C GLY A 745 4.40 35.50 -3.59
N ASP A 746 3.93 34.27 -3.38
CA ASP A 746 4.33 33.42 -2.26
C ASP A 746 4.74 32.01 -2.69
N ILE A 747 5.31 31.27 -1.73
CA ILE A 747 5.42 29.82 -1.76
C ILE A 747 4.37 29.25 -0.83
N ALA A 748 3.58 28.27 -1.28
CA ALA A 748 2.74 27.48 -0.38
C ALA A 748 3.40 26.14 -0.06
N VAL A 749 3.41 25.78 1.22
CA VAL A 749 3.94 24.52 1.77
C VAL A 749 2.78 23.70 2.35
N PHE A 750 2.54 22.54 1.77
CA PHE A 750 1.54 21.57 2.19
C PHE A 750 2.25 20.40 2.87
N LEU A 751 2.19 20.38 4.20
CA LEU A 751 2.81 19.28 4.95
C LEU A 751 1.95 18.04 4.89
N ASN A 752 2.55 16.94 4.46
CA ASN A 752 1.90 15.65 4.37
C ASN A 752 1.68 15.08 5.78
N SER A 753 0.59 14.36 5.98
CA SER A 753 0.29 13.66 7.24
C SER A 753 -0.02 12.18 7.01
N GLY A 754 0.22 11.68 5.79
CA GLY A 754 -0.01 10.30 5.38
C GLY A 754 -1.43 10.11 4.86
N ASP A 755 -1.63 8.98 4.17
CA ASP A 755 -2.93 8.55 3.65
C ASP A 755 -3.68 9.66 2.91
N TRP A 756 -2.99 10.33 1.98
CA TRP A 756 -3.53 11.39 1.11
C TRP A 756 -3.98 12.67 1.84
N SER A 757 -3.61 12.82 3.13
CA SER A 757 -4.01 13.97 3.95
C SER A 757 -2.90 15.01 4.10
N PHE A 758 -3.26 16.29 3.94
CA PHE A 758 -2.34 17.41 4.07
C PHE A 758 -2.82 18.42 5.12
N ARG A 759 -1.88 18.96 5.89
CA ARG A 759 -2.16 20.04 6.83
C ARG A 759 -2.55 21.31 6.09
N LYS A 760 -3.17 22.24 6.83
CA LYS A 760 -3.45 23.58 6.30
C LYS A 760 -2.15 24.22 5.76
N PRO A 761 -2.13 24.72 4.51
CA PRO A 761 -0.90 25.22 3.90
C PRO A 761 -0.36 26.45 4.62
N HIS A 762 0.96 26.52 4.69
CA HIS A 762 1.70 27.70 5.12
C HIS A 762 2.17 28.49 3.90
N TYR A 763 2.00 29.82 3.93
CA TYR A 763 2.35 30.70 2.82
C TYR A 763 3.51 31.62 3.20
N ILE A 764 4.54 31.66 2.36
CA ILE A 764 5.76 32.45 2.59
C ILE A 764 5.90 33.46 1.46
N ALA A 765 5.77 34.75 1.77
CA ALA A 765 5.92 35.81 0.78
C ALA A 765 7.39 35.91 0.31
N VAL A 766 7.63 35.76 -0.99
CA VAL A 766 8.98 35.76 -1.57
C VAL A 766 9.24 36.97 -2.44
N GLY A 767 8.21 37.51 -3.08
CA GLY A 767 8.31 38.68 -3.94
C GLY A 767 7.30 38.60 -5.08
N ASN A 768 7.39 39.53 -6.03
CA ASN A 768 6.47 39.53 -7.16
C ASN A 768 6.77 38.36 -8.10
N HIS A 769 5.72 37.67 -8.52
CA HIS A 769 5.76 36.74 -9.65
C HIS A 769 6.80 35.62 -9.53
N PRO A 770 6.79 34.80 -8.47
CA PRO A 770 7.68 33.66 -8.41
C PRO A 770 7.36 32.67 -9.54
N THR A 771 8.38 32.23 -10.28
CA THR A 771 8.24 31.46 -11.52
C THR A 771 8.75 30.03 -11.42
N GLY A 772 9.70 29.76 -10.54
CA GLY A 772 10.30 28.44 -10.37
C GLY A 772 10.97 28.30 -9.00
N ALA A 773 11.23 27.06 -8.62
CA ALA A 773 11.91 26.76 -7.37
C ALA A 773 12.68 25.43 -7.42
N THR A 774 13.70 25.30 -6.57
CA THR A 774 14.44 24.06 -6.34
C THR A 774 14.79 23.91 -4.86
N LEU A 775 15.08 22.68 -4.42
CA LEU A 775 15.44 22.37 -3.04
C LEU A 775 16.87 21.84 -2.96
N ALA A 776 17.67 22.39 -2.04
CA ALA A 776 19.01 21.90 -1.70
C ALA A 776 19.41 22.39 -0.30
N ASP A 777 20.18 21.62 0.45
CA ASP A 777 20.78 22.08 1.71
C ASP A 777 21.98 22.98 1.38
N ILE A 778 21.79 24.31 1.40
CA ILE A 778 22.82 25.26 0.96
C ILE A 778 23.69 25.78 2.13
N ASN A 779 23.28 25.52 3.37
CA ASN A 779 23.98 25.98 4.56
C ASN A 779 24.62 24.83 5.35
N GLY A 780 24.39 23.58 4.95
CA GLY A 780 24.94 22.37 5.57
C GLY A 780 24.35 22.06 6.94
N ASP A 781 23.14 22.57 7.25
CA ASP A 781 22.45 22.28 8.51
C ASP A 781 21.65 20.96 8.45
N GLY A 782 21.55 20.38 7.26
CA GLY A 782 20.92 19.13 6.99
C GLY A 782 19.42 19.17 6.82
N LEU A 783 18.85 20.35 6.56
CA LEU A 783 17.48 20.53 6.11
C LEU A 783 17.50 21.06 4.66
N PRO A 784 16.62 20.57 3.77
CA PRO A 784 16.57 21.10 2.41
C PRO A 784 16.03 22.55 2.44
N ASP A 785 16.86 23.49 1.99
CA ASP A 785 16.51 24.89 1.81
C ASP A 785 15.86 25.11 0.44
N LEU A 786 15.04 26.14 0.31
CA LEU A 786 14.30 26.45 -0.92
C LEU A 786 14.89 27.67 -1.63
N LEU A 787 15.22 27.53 -2.91
CA LEU A 787 15.64 28.62 -3.78
C LEU A 787 14.52 28.88 -4.78
N THR A 788 14.03 30.12 -4.86
CA THR A 788 12.94 30.48 -5.77
C THR A 788 13.27 31.70 -6.62
N SER A 789 12.97 31.61 -7.91
CA SER A 789 13.11 32.71 -8.86
C SER A 789 11.87 33.58 -8.85
N THR A 790 12.09 34.89 -8.77
CA THR A 790 11.09 35.97 -8.84
C THR A 790 11.38 36.85 -10.05
N GLU A 791 10.58 37.90 -10.29
CA GLU A 791 10.82 38.80 -11.43
C GLU A 791 12.18 39.54 -11.38
N GLU A 792 12.72 39.79 -10.19
CA GLU A 792 13.93 40.62 -9.98
C GLU A 792 15.03 39.94 -9.16
N SER A 793 14.83 38.70 -8.71
CA SER A 793 15.81 38.03 -7.85
C SER A 793 15.63 36.52 -7.74
N VAL A 794 16.69 35.84 -7.33
CA VAL A 794 16.58 34.53 -6.68
C VAL A 794 16.54 34.76 -5.17
N VAL A 795 15.49 34.25 -4.52
CA VAL A 795 15.27 34.33 -3.08
C VAL A 795 15.62 32.99 -2.46
N VAL A 796 16.51 33.02 -1.48
CA VAL A 796 16.84 31.87 -0.64
C VAL A 796 15.92 31.86 0.58
N LEU A 797 15.34 30.70 0.87
CA LEU A 797 14.52 30.42 2.05
C LEU A 797 15.19 29.28 2.84
N LEU A 798 15.77 29.62 4.00
CA LEU A 798 16.44 28.66 4.87
C LEU A 798 15.42 27.88 5.68
N ASN A 799 15.51 26.56 5.69
CA ASN A 799 14.62 25.68 6.42
C ASN A 799 15.03 25.62 7.90
N GLU A 800 14.10 25.95 8.79
CA GLU A 800 14.33 25.92 10.25
C GLU A 800 13.77 24.64 10.91
N GLY A 801 13.28 23.70 10.09
CA GLY A 801 12.71 22.42 10.50
C GLY A 801 11.19 22.46 10.67
N GLY A 802 10.57 21.28 10.65
CA GLY A 802 9.11 21.15 10.78
C GLY A 802 8.33 21.86 9.67
N GLY A 803 8.94 22.02 8.48
CA GLY A 803 8.33 22.67 7.32
C GLY A 803 8.30 24.20 7.35
N LYS A 804 9.07 24.83 8.26
CA LYS A 804 9.13 26.30 8.37
C LYS A 804 10.36 26.84 7.68
N PHE A 805 10.19 27.97 6.99
CA PHE A 805 11.29 28.62 6.29
C PHE A 805 11.45 30.08 6.72
N LYS A 806 12.70 30.51 6.76
CA LYS A 806 13.11 31.89 7.02
C LYS A 806 13.78 32.48 5.79
N LYS A 807 13.38 33.70 5.43
CA LYS A 807 13.99 34.41 4.29
C LYS A 807 15.48 34.68 4.55
N GLY A 808 16.30 34.11 3.69
CA GLY A 808 17.75 34.25 3.63
C GLY A 808 18.20 35.28 2.59
N PRO A 809 19.40 35.11 2.02
CA PRO A 809 19.94 36.02 1.01
C PRO A 809 19.07 36.15 -0.25
N VAL A 810 19.17 37.33 -0.88
CA VAL A 810 18.47 37.65 -2.12
C VAL A 810 19.52 38.03 -3.16
N ILE A 811 19.53 37.31 -4.28
CA ILE A 811 20.46 37.53 -5.38
C ILE A 811 19.73 38.32 -6.45
N GLY A 812 20.05 39.61 -6.60
CA GLY A 812 19.43 40.48 -7.60
C GLY A 812 19.80 40.08 -9.03
N LEU A 813 18.81 39.66 -9.80
CA LEU A 813 18.94 39.16 -11.18
C LEU A 813 17.65 39.52 -11.94
N ALA A 814 17.76 40.00 -13.16
CA ALA A 814 16.57 40.35 -13.93
C ALA A 814 15.95 39.10 -14.55
N GLN A 815 14.74 38.74 -14.12
CA GLN A 815 13.98 37.58 -14.60
C GLN A 815 14.80 36.28 -14.64
N PRO A 816 15.33 35.84 -13.50
CA PRO A 816 16.02 34.56 -13.39
C PRO A 816 15.08 33.41 -13.74
N GLU A 817 15.61 32.45 -14.47
CA GLU A 817 14.99 31.14 -14.68
C GLU A 817 15.17 30.25 -13.44
N ILE A 818 14.62 29.04 -13.47
CA ILE A 818 14.71 28.10 -12.34
C ILE A 818 16.19 27.88 -11.97
N PRO A 819 16.57 28.11 -10.70
CA PRO A 819 17.95 27.90 -10.27
C PRO A 819 18.28 26.40 -10.24
N VAL A 820 19.52 26.08 -10.59
CA VAL A 820 20.09 24.73 -10.43
C VAL A 820 21.13 24.79 -9.32
N ALA A 821 21.04 23.86 -8.38
CA ALA A 821 21.88 23.80 -7.18
C ALA A 821 22.72 22.52 -7.19
N ALA A 822 24.04 22.66 -7.18
CA ALA A 822 25.02 21.56 -7.20
C ALA A 822 26.41 22.09 -6.82
N ASP A 823 27.35 21.21 -6.42
CA ASP A 823 28.74 21.58 -6.16
C ASP A 823 29.52 21.75 -7.49
N PHE A 824 29.43 22.93 -8.11
CA PHE A 824 30.11 23.24 -9.36
C PHE A 824 31.60 23.54 -9.16
N SER A 825 32.00 24.01 -7.99
CA SER A 825 33.40 24.30 -7.67
C SER A 825 34.21 23.06 -7.26
N GLY A 826 33.54 22.03 -6.74
CA GLY A 826 34.14 20.84 -6.15
C GLY A 826 34.71 21.10 -4.76
N ASP A 827 34.19 22.09 -4.02
CA ASP A 827 34.64 22.45 -2.68
C ASP A 827 33.78 21.83 -1.55
N GLY A 828 32.75 21.06 -1.93
CA GLY A 828 31.84 20.41 -1.01
C GLY A 828 30.65 21.28 -0.57
N ALA A 829 30.57 22.54 -1.00
CA ALA A 829 29.42 23.42 -0.77
C ALA A 829 28.50 23.46 -2.00
N ILE A 830 27.20 23.66 -1.77
CA ILE A 830 26.23 23.74 -2.87
C ILE A 830 26.25 25.12 -3.51
N ASP A 831 26.69 25.18 -4.75
CA ASP A 831 26.69 26.37 -5.61
C ASP A 831 25.37 26.54 -6.36
N LEU A 832 25.21 27.69 -7.01
CA LEU A 832 24.00 28.05 -7.74
C LEU A 832 24.32 28.50 -9.16
N ILE A 833 23.58 27.99 -10.14
CA ILE A 833 23.59 28.53 -11.50
C ILE A 833 22.17 28.83 -11.97
N THR A 834 21.97 29.97 -12.63
CA THR A 834 20.65 30.37 -13.14
C THR A 834 20.78 31.16 -14.44
N GLY A 835 19.83 30.94 -15.34
CA GLY A 835 19.69 31.67 -16.61
C GLY A 835 18.93 32.97 -16.41
N GLU A 836 19.13 33.94 -17.29
CA GLU A 836 18.29 35.15 -17.35
C GLU A 836 17.40 35.07 -18.59
N ALA A 837 16.07 34.99 -18.42
CA ALA A 837 15.10 34.62 -19.46
C ALA A 837 15.16 35.45 -20.76
N ASN A 838 15.64 36.69 -20.67
CA ASN A 838 15.78 37.64 -21.78
C ASN A 838 17.23 37.89 -22.22
N LYS A 839 18.18 37.10 -21.72
CA LYS A 839 19.59 37.18 -22.07
C LYS A 839 20.08 35.79 -22.48
N GLY A 840 20.97 35.74 -23.46
CA GLY A 840 21.68 34.50 -23.78
C GLY A 840 22.83 34.25 -22.81
N ARG A 841 22.55 34.11 -21.50
CA ARG A 841 23.57 33.75 -20.52
C ARG A 841 23.02 33.06 -19.27
N PHE A 842 23.87 32.23 -18.67
CA PHE A 842 23.76 31.72 -17.31
C PHE A 842 24.82 32.38 -16.42
N THR A 843 24.48 32.65 -15.17
CA THR A 843 25.42 33.18 -14.17
C THR A 843 25.67 32.15 -13.08
N LEU A 844 26.94 31.81 -12.84
CA LEU A 844 27.38 30.93 -11.76
C LEU A 844 27.67 31.73 -10.51
N PHE A 845 27.11 31.29 -9.39
CA PHE A 845 27.28 31.85 -8.05
C PHE A 845 27.86 30.79 -7.13
N ILE A 846 29.06 31.06 -6.62
CA ILE A 846 29.74 30.16 -5.70
C ILE A 846 29.31 30.46 -4.27
N ASN A 847 28.89 29.42 -3.56
CA ASN A 847 28.56 29.50 -2.15
C ASN A 847 29.85 29.75 -1.37
N GLN A 848 29.84 30.76 -0.53
CA GLN A 848 31.03 31.08 0.24
C GLN A 848 31.16 30.04 1.36
N GLY A 849 32.26 29.29 1.35
CA GLY A 849 32.64 28.39 2.44
C GLY A 849 33.12 29.13 3.70
N ARG A 850 33.49 28.34 4.72
CA ARG A 850 33.98 28.80 6.03
C ARG A 850 35.31 29.54 5.99
#